data_AF-M1LNC6-F1
#
_entry.id   AF-M1LNC6-F1
#
_cell.length_a   1.000
_cell.length_b   1.000
_cell.length_c   1.000
_cell.angle_alpha   90.00
_cell.angle_beta   90.00
_cell.angle_gamma   90.00
#
_symmetry.space_group_name_H-M   'P 1'
#
loop_
_entity.id
_entity.type
_entity.pdbx_description
1 polymer ?
#
loop_
_entity_poly.entity_id
_entity_poly.type
_entity_poly.pdbx_seq_one_letter_code
_entity_poly.pdbx_strand_id
1 'polypeptide(L)'
;MEKQLAYTEEVLFNNYMVSSLGEEYVHSQIPFYFDKITYSNMVDYSEEINRISLNILNNITGIHKCALNYFDDFPLKDKIFNLKCPIAPMFWARYDTFNDINNNIFFAEFNYDKPCGQKEMDLAGKSDFRGNLNKDFLMNFISQLMEICNKYENSEEIINVGFLMDPCHYEELHHGYYFKHILKNTNINIVLVGPNNLSVKEGQVYAYSEVKLPIILRLFPTEFFHEITNINEILNCVDKGKLLLINDPRIVAIQAKGFLAYLWELVKKDSQLLSSRDKEIISKCIPYTELFKWNQVEEVITNKDKYVIKASLGRYSQEVYIGKIYSEDKWKDKVMYVLENKKIHVKQDLIEIKEEYTYVPGPYNMNIPTLAFGNFGVYLIRDKVQGFLVRWSKSFLTNDNYTWMCPLGVEEFPISIEKYESKNRKEIWEDVVDEITFKYDFTGAYTNNYEYISLNSLIIDKDIYEEMYLVSNKFCSLLKKLYPYIQKNMELFGPILGIPDALYRLVSKSYTSALCALGRIDFAIDNNGELHILEFNSETPAGLVESVGGSVIIKQRLKLEYKNPNKDLKRYMINTFSNILNELKKKKEIKNIGVVTSWYYEDIYTSKLIAEILRELDGYEVIFGNIYDLEVIGDKLYLYGRELDAIYRHYPLDWFYYEEEMKKLIEILNSGDYLINPGHTLIIQSKAFFAVIHELVGKGFFTEEDEKFIEKYIPYTCLERDYKLSSDYVVKPYLSREGEGVCLSCNKRDVEIEDVIYQNRVNIRPLENKIYSTIGEDNNYQYPVIGVYVTDDEPSGVFTRMGDFVTNKNAIYIPTYIK
;
A
#
# COMPACT_ATOMS: atom_id res chain seq x y z
N MET A 1 -6.87 -8.86 11.42
CA MET A 1 -6.35 -9.91 10.51
C MET A 1 -6.27 -11.20 11.27
N GLU A 2 -6.66 -12.29 10.62
CA GLU A 2 -6.58 -13.63 11.19
C GLU A 2 -5.15 -14.15 11.17
N LYS A 3 -4.89 -15.23 11.92
CA LYS A 3 -3.62 -15.93 11.78
C LYS A 3 -3.50 -16.53 10.39
N GLN A 4 -2.43 -16.21 9.66
CA GLN A 4 -2.25 -16.59 8.25
C GLN A 4 -2.42 -18.09 8.02
N LEU A 5 -1.95 -18.94 8.93
CA LEU A 5 -2.14 -20.39 8.81
C LEU A 5 -3.63 -20.77 8.85
N ALA A 6 -4.39 -20.23 9.80
CA ALA A 6 -5.83 -20.48 9.91
C ALA A 6 -6.59 -19.92 8.70
N TYR A 7 -6.21 -18.72 8.25
CA TYR A 7 -6.76 -18.13 7.03
C TYR A 7 -6.47 -19.00 5.80
N THR A 8 -5.24 -19.52 5.68
CA THR A 8 -4.85 -20.41 4.58
C THR A 8 -5.65 -21.72 4.62
N GLU A 9 -5.86 -22.30 5.79
CA GLU A 9 -6.72 -23.48 5.97
C GLU A 9 -8.16 -23.18 5.50
N GLU A 10 -8.74 -22.05 5.90
CA GLU A 10 -10.07 -21.63 5.43
C GLU A 10 -10.09 -21.51 3.90
N VAL A 11 -9.09 -20.86 3.31
CA VAL A 11 -9.00 -20.65 1.86
C VAL A 11 -8.92 -21.98 1.10
N LEU A 12 -8.15 -22.95 1.59
CA LEU A 12 -8.01 -24.26 0.98
C LEU A 12 -9.29 -25.10 1.08
N PHE A 13 -9.89 -25.18 2.28
CA PHE A 13 -11.01 -26.08 2.53
C PHE A 13 -12.38 -25.49 2.17
N ASN A 14 -12.60 -24.19 2.40
CA ASN A 14 -13.90 -23.54 2.22
C ASN A 14 -14.03 -22.83 0.86
N ASN A 15 -12.92 -22.47 0.21
CA ASN A 15 -12.93 -21.76 -1.09
C ASN A 15 -12.41 -22.62 -2.26
N TYR A 16 -12.25 -23.94 -2.07
CA TYR A 16 -11.84 -24.88 -3.12
C TYR A 16 -10.50 -24.51 -3.79
N MET A 17 -9.61 -23.83 -3.07
CA MET A 17 -8.25 -23.56 -3.58
C MET A 17 -7.44 -24.85 -3.65
N VAL A 18 -6.40 -24.84 -4.46
CA VAL A 18 -5.50 -26.00 -4.61
C VAL A 18 -4.25 -25.70 -3.78
N SER A 19 -3.87 -26.69 -2.96
CA SER A 19 -2.63 -26.62 -2.19
C SER A 19 -1.41 -26.49 -3.11
N SER A 20 -0.46 -25.65 -2.72
CA SER A 20 0.77 -25.40 -3.44
C SER A 20 1.94 -25.26 -2.48
N LEU A 21 3.17 -25.32 -3.00
CA LEU A 21 4.36 -25.06 -2.20
C LEU A 21 4.31 -23.61 -1.70
N GLY A 22 4.35 -23.41 -0.39
CA GLY A 22 4.29 -22.06 0.21
C GLY A 22 2.89 -21.44 0.18
N GLU A 23 1.84 -22.27 0.21
CA GLU A 23 0.43 -21.84 0.26
C GLU A 23 0.14 -20.79 1.35
N GLU A 24 0.88 -20.83 2.47
CA GLU A 24 0.76 -19.84 3.55
C GLU A 24 1.19 -18.42 3.13
N TYR A 25 1.89 -18.28 2.00
CA TYR A 25 2.36 -17.00 1.45
C TYR A 25 1.57 -16.52 0.24
N VAL A 26 0.53 -17.26 -0.19
CA VAL A 26 -0.19 -16.95 -1.44
C VAL A 26 -1.26 -15.88 -1.24
N HIS A 27 -1.99 -15.90 -0.12
CA HIS A 27 -3.15 -15.03 0.08
C HIS A 27 -2.89 -13.97 1.15
N SER A 28 -2.54 -12.76 0.72
CA SER A 28 -2.42 -11.59 1.60
C SER A 28 -3.81 -11.08 2.00
N GLN A 29 -3.97 -10.78 3.28
CA GLN A 29 -5.21 -10.18 3.83
C GLN A 29 -5.23 -8.65 3.71
N ILE A 30 -4.10 -8.01 3.34
CA ILE A 30 -4.01 -6.56 3.24
C ILE A 30 -4.39 -6.13 1.82
N PRO A 31 -5.43 -5.29 1.63
CA PRO A 31 -5.88 -4.90 0.31
C PRO A 31 -4.85 -4.00 -0.40
N PHE A 32 -4.86 -4.01 -1.73
CA PHE A 32 -4.20 -2.98 -2.55
C PHE A 32 -5.25 -2.06 -3.15
N TYR A 33 -5.00 -0.75 -3.11
CA TYR A 33 -5.94 0.27 -3.55
C TYR A 33 -5.48 0.98 -4.82
N PHE A 34 -6.30 0.93 -5.87
CA PHE A 34 -6.14 1.81 -7.02
C PHE A 34 -6.61 3.23 -6.70
N ASP A 35 -5.98 4.22 -7.33
CA ASP A 35 -6.61 5.53 -7.46
C ASP A 35 -7.81 5.46 -8.44
N LYS A 36 -8.73 6.42 -8.29
CA LYS A 36 -9.98 6.43 -9.08
C LYS A 36 -9.75 6.55 -10.59
N ILE A 37 -8.69 7.25 -11.02
CA ILE A 37 -8.42 7.49 -12.45
C ILE A 37 -7.90 6.19 -13.08
N THR A 38 -6.92 5.55 -12.46
CA THR A 38 -6.39 4.24 -12.88
C THR A 38 -7.51 3.21 -12.97
N TYR A 39 -8.35 3.09 -11.94
CA TYR A 39 -9.50 2.19 -11.94
C TYR A 39 -10.48 2.49 -13.08
N SER A 40 -10.87 3.76 -13.26
CA SER A 40 -11.79 4.16 -14.33
C SER A 40 -11.24 3.82 -15.71
N ASN A 41 -9.95 4.11 -15.96
CA ASN A 41 -9.30 3.78 -17.23
C ASN A 41 -9.24 2.27 -17.47
N MET A 42 -8.94 1.46 -16.43
CA MET A 42 -8.96 0.00 -16.54
C MET A 42 -10.34 -0.51 -16.94
N VAL A 43 -11.41 0.02 -16.33
CA VAL A 43 -12.79 -0.35 -16.66
C VAL A 43 -13.13 0.07 -18.09
N ASP A 44 -13.00 1.36 -18.40
CA ASP A 44 -13.40 1.94 -19.68
C ASP A 44 -12.66 1.28 -20.85
N TYR A 45 -11.34 1.10 -20.74
CA TYR A 45 -10.55 0.48 -21.81
C TYR A 45 -10.90 -1.00 -21.97
N SER A 46 -11.14 -1.73 -20.87
CA SER A 46 -11.49 -3.14 -20.94
C SER A 46 -12.83 -3.36 -21.63
N GLU A 47 -13.86 -2.59 -21.27
CA GLU A 47 -15.18 -2.69 -21.88
C GLU A 47 -15.16 -2.33 -23.38
N GLU A 48 -14.42 -1.27 -23.75
CA GLU A 48 -14.31 -0.84 -25.15
C GLU A 48 -13.50 -1.83 -26.00
N ILE A 49 -12.38 -2.35 -25.49
CA ILE A 49 -11.60 -3.38 -26.19
C ILE A 49 -12.42 -4.67 -26.32
N ASN A 50 -13.19 -5.05 -25.31
CA ASN A 50 -14.10 -6.20 -25.40
C ASN A 50 -15.18 -5.98 -26.46
N ARG A 51 -15.81 -4.79 -26.49
CA ARG A 51 -16.77 -4.44 -27.55
C ARG A 51 -16.15 -4.56 -28.95
N ILE A 52 -14.95 -4.01 -29.15
CA ILE A 52 -14.22 -4.10 -30.43
C ILE A 52 -13.93 -5.56 -30.78
N SER A 53 -13.43 -6.34 -29.82
CA SER A 53 -13.08 -7.75 -29.99
C SER A 53 -14.28 -8.61 -30.38
N LEU A 54 -15.41 -8.45 -29.68
CA LEU A 54 -16.66 -9.17 -29.97
C LEU A 54 -17.26 -8.76 -31.33
N ASN A 55 -17.16 -7.49 -31.72
CA ASN A 55 -17.59 -7.03 -33.04
C ASN A 55 -16.77 -7.67 -34.17
N ILE A 56 -15.46 -7.75 -34.00
CA ILE A 56 -14.56 -8.42 -34.95
C ILE A 56 -14.87 -9.91 -34.99
N LEU A 57 -15.04 -10.55 -33.84
CA LEU A 57 -15.35 -11.97 -33.73
C LEU A 57 -16.67 -12.31 -34.45
N ASN A 58 -17.73 -11.52 -34.27
CA ASN A 58 -19.01 -11.71 -34.97
C ASN A 58 -18.90 -11.59 -36.50
N ASN A 59 -17.86 -10.92 -36.99
CA ASN A 59 -17.60 -10.70 -38.41
C ASN A 59 -16.33 -11.42 -38.91
N ILE A 60 -15.81 -12.37 -38.13
CA ILE A 60 -14.51 -13.02 -38.36
C ILE A 60 -14.49 -13.88 -39.61
N THR A 61 -15.64 -14.37 -40.07
CA THR A 61 -15.76 -15.16 -41.31
C THR A 61 -16.08 -14.30 -42.53
N GLY A 62 -16.35 -13.00 -42.33
CA GLY A 62 -16.71 -12.02 -43.36
C GLY A 62 -15.60 -11.00 -43.56
N ILE A 63 -15.91 -9.74 -43.26
CA ILE A 63 -15.00 -8.59 -43.46
C ILE A 63 -13.68 -8.69 -42.67
N HIS A 64 -13.65 -9.46 -41.58
CA HIS A 64 -12.45 -9.67 -40.75
C HIS A 64 -11.76 -11.04 -40.99
N LYS A 65 -12.05 -11.74 -42.09
CA LYS A 65 -11.48 -13.07 -42.40
C LYS A 65 -9.96 -13.15 -42.36
N CYS A 66 -9.26 -12.06 -42.67
CA CYS A 66 -7.81 -12.00 -42.60
C CYS A 66 -7.24 -12.20 -41.18
N ALA A 67 -8.00 -11.94 -40.12
CA ALA A 67 -7.58 -12.16 -38.74
C ALA A 67 -7.25 -13.64 -38.45
N LEU A 68 -7.83 -14.58 -39.19
CA LEU A 68 -7.55 -16.02 -39.05
C LEU A 68 -6.10 -16.40 -39.43
N ASN A 69 -5.37 -15.50 -40.10
CA ASN A 69 -3.96 -15.68 -40.47
C ASN A 69 -2.98 -15.24 -39.37
N TYR A 70 -3.46 -14.72 -38.24
CA TYR A 70 -2.61 -14.19 -37.16
C TYR A 70 -2.36 -15.20 -36.04
N PHE A 71 -2.89 -16.41 -36.15
CA PHE A 71 -2.66 -17.49 -35.19
C PHE A 71 -2.54 -18.82 -35.90
N ASP A 72 -1.87 -19.76 -35.23
CA ASP A 72 -1.50 -21.05 -35.79
C ASP A 72 -2.72 -21.85 -36.28
N ASP A 73 -2.44 -22.83 -37.12
CA ASP A 73 -3.44 -23.82 -37.50
C ASP A 73 -3.61 -24.87 -36.38
N PHE A 74 -4.80 -25.44 -36.25
CA PHE A 74 -5.10 -26.49 -35.29
C PHE A 74 -6.17 -27.45 -35.84
N PRO A 75 -6.27 -28.70 -35.37
CA PRO A 75 -6.95 -29.79 -36.10
C PRO A 75 -8.41 -29.55 -36.51
N LEU A 76 -9.16 -28.71 -35.79
CA LEU A 76 -10.58 -28.42 -36.05
C LEU A 76 -10.84 -26.96 -36.45
N LYS A 77 -9.79 -26.17 -36.78
CA LYS A 77 -9.90 -24.74 -37.11
C LYS A 77 -10.93 -24.48 -38.20
N ASP A 78 -10.79 -25.14 -39.34
CA ASP A 78 -11.72 -24.97 -40.47
C ASP A 78 -13.16 -25.33 -40.08
N LYS A 79 -13.36 -26.40 -39.32
CA LYS A 79 -14.71 -26.81 -38.91
C LYS A 79 -15.35 -25.78 -37.97
N ILE A 80 -14.60 -25.29 -36.99
CA ILE A 80 -15.06 -24.31 -35.99
C ILE A 80 -15.41 -22.98 -36.65
N PHE A 81 -14.55 -22.45 -37.52
CA PHE A 81 -14.83 -21.17 -38.20
C PHE A 81 -15.83 -21.29 -39.36
N ASN A 82 -16.24 -22.50 -39.74
CA ASN A 82 -17.31 -22.71 -40.73
C ASN A 82 -18.71 -22.92 -40.12
N LEU A 83 -18.83 -22.98 -38.79
CA LEU A 83 -20.13 -23.01 -38.10
C LEU A 83 -21.02 -21.84 -38.55
N LYS A 84 -22.28 -22.14 -38.86
CA LYS A 84 -23.32 -21.22 -39.33
C LYS A 84 -24.22 -20.71 -38.21
N CYS A 85 -24.25 -21.39 -37.06
CA CYS A 85 -24.93 -20.88 -35.88
C CYS A 85 -24.35 -19.51 -35.44
N PRO A 86 -25.18 -18.64 -34.80
CA PRO A 86 -24.69 -17.44 -34.14
C PRO A 86 -23.59 -17.76 -33.11
N ILE A 87 -22.74 -16.78 -32.80
CA ILE A 87 -21.75 -16.90 -31.74
C ILE A 87 -22.49 -16.97 -30.40
N ALA A 88 -22.12 -17.94 -29.56
CA ALA A 88 -22.70 -18.04 -28.23
C ALA A 88 -22.43 -16.76 -27.42
N PRO A 89 -23.34 -16.34 -26.52
CA PRO A 89 -23.09 -15.21 -25.64
C PRO A 89 -21.76 -15.37 -24.90
N MET A 90 -20.95 -14.32 -24.89
CA MET A 90 -19.73 -14.31 -24.09
C MET A 90 -20.14 -14.28 -22.62
N PHE A 91 -19.80 -15.33 -21.88
CA PHE A 91 -20.11 -15.36 -20.46
C PHE A 91 -19.06 -14.60 -19.66
N TRP A 92 -17.77 -14.96 -19.76
CA TRP A 92 -16.74 -14.25 -19.02
C TRP A 92 -15.38 -14.22 -19.77
N ALA A 93 -14.60 -13.17 -19.56
CA ALA A 93 -13.24 -13.00 -20.09
C ALA A 93 -12.32 -12.40 -19.01
N ARG A 94 -11.00 -12.52 -19.20
CA ARG A 94 -10.00 -11.86 -18.35
C ARG A 94 -8.92 -11.18 -19.19
N TYR A 95 -8.60 -9.93 -18.89
CA TYR A 95 -7.48 -9.22 -19.49
C TYR A 95 -6.32 -9.10 -18.50
N ASP A 96 -5.14 -9.53 -18.93
CA ASP A 96 -3.92 -9.35 -18.16
C ASP A 96 -3.40 -7.93 -18.39
N THR A 97 -3.53 -7.11 -17.35
CA THR A 97 -3.41 -5.65 -17.40
C THR A 97 -2.24 -5.19 -16.54
N PHE A 98 -1.49 -4.21 -17.04
CA PHE A 98 -0.31 -3.65 -16.37
C PHE A 98 -0.36 -2.13 -16.37
N ASN A 99 0.14 -1.54 -15.29
CA ASN A 99 0.43 -0.11 -15.21
C ASN A 99 1.90 0.10 -15.59
N ASP A 100 2.16 1.03 -16.52
CA ASP A 100 3.53 1.47 -16.76
C ASP A 100 4.01 2.47 -15.69
N ILE A 101 5.29 2.82 -15.73
CA ILE A 101 5.90 3.84 -14.84
C ILE A 101 5.25 5.23 -14.92
N ASN A 102 4.44 5.50 -15.95
CA ASN A 102 3.69 6.74 -16.13
C ASN A 102 2.20 6.59 -15.75
N ASN A 103 1.82 5.45 -15.15
CA ASN A 103 0.44 5.05 -14.83
C ASN A 103 -0.49 4.92 -16.07
N ASN A 104 0.05 4.67 -17.26
CA ASN A 104 -0.75 4.26 -18.41
C ASN A 104 -1.13 2.78 -18.28
N ILE A 105 -2.34 2.45 -18.73
CA ILE A 105 -2.91 1.10 -18.66
C ILE A 105 -2.65 0.36 -19.96
N PHE A 106 -2.03 -0.83 -19.88
CA PHE A 106 -1.79 -1.68 -21.04
C PHE A 106 -2.29 -3.11 -20.85
N PHE A 107 -2.92 -3.67 -21.88
CA PHE A 107 -3.31 -5.08 -21.95
C PHE A 107 -2.25 -5.88 -22.68
N ALA A 108 -1.58 -6.80 -21.97
CA ALA A 108 -0.54 -7.63 -22.57
C ALA A 108 -1.09 -8.90 -23.22
N GLU A 109 -2.25 -9.38 -22.76
CA GLU A 109 -2.89 -10.62 -23.21
C GLU A 109 -4.39 -10.62 -22.89
N PHE A 110 -5.19 -11.23 -23.77
CA PHE A 110 -6.61 -11.50 -23.54
C PHE A 110 -6.83 -12.99 -23.31
N ASN A 111 -7.57 -13.34 -22.26
CA ASN A 111 -7.95 -14.71 -21.93
C ASN A 111 -9.46 -14.83 -22.10
N TYR A 112 -9.90 -15.38 -23.23
CA TYR A 112 -11.31 -15.66 -23.52
C TYR A 112 -11.63 -17.16 -23.34
N ASP A 113 -10.71 -18.05 -23.71
CA ASP A 113 -10.88 -19.50 -23.82
C ASP A 113 -10.89 -20.23 -22.47
N LYS A 114 -10.01 -19.84 -21.54
CA LYS A 114 -9.98 -20.42 -20.18
C LYS A 114 -9.71 -19.36 -19.10
N PRO A 115 -10.61 -18.39 -18.90
CA PRO A 115 -10.39 -17.35 -17.90
C PRO A 115 -10.69 -17.92 -16.51
N CYS A 116 -9.64 -18.17 -15.72
CA CYS A 116 -9.71 -18.67 -14.33
C CYS A 116 -9.48 -17.52 -13.33
N GLY A 117 -9.86 -17.69 -12.07
CA GLY A 117 -9.69 -16.71 -10.96
C GLY A 117 -10.95 -16.43 -10.13
N GLN A 118 -12.05 -17.15 -10.39
CA GLN A 118 -13.37 -16.91 -9.81
C GLN A 118 -13.41 -17.21 -8.30
N LYS A 119 -12.66 -18.21 -7.84
CA LYS A 119 -12.58 -18.57 -6.41
C LYS A 119 -11.87 -17.47 -5.62
N GLU A 120 -10.84 -16.89 -6.22
CA GLU A 120 -10.00 -15.84 -5.65
C GLU A 120 -10.78 -14.54 -5.53
N MET A 121 -11.56 -14.20 -6.57
CA MET A 121 -12.45 -13.03 -6.53
C MET A 121 -13.60 -13.22 -5.52
N ASP A 122 -14.18 -14.41 -5.40
CA ASP A 122 -15.18 -14.70 -4.35
C ASP A 122 -14.59 -14.58 -2.94
N LEU A 123 -13.38 -15.11 -2.72
CA LEU A 123 -12.65 -14.93 -1.46
C LEU A 123 -12.40 -13.44 -1.16
N ALA A 124 -11.88 -12.69 -2.15
CA ALA A 124 -11.64 -11.26 -1.99
C ALA A 124 -12.95 -10.47 -1.75
N GLY A 125 -14.06 -10.87 -2.39
CA GLY A 125 -15.37 -10.26 -2.22
C GLY A 125 -15.95 -10.40 -0.81
N LYS A 126 -15.53 -11.43 -0.05
CA LYS A 126 -15.90 -11.64 1.37
C LYS A 126 -15.13 -10.75 2.35
N SER A 127 -14.06 -10.10 1.89
CA SER A 127 -13.23 -9.24 2.75
C SER A 127 -13.95 -7.93 3.08
N ASP A 128 -13.97 -7.56 4.36
CA ASP A 128 -14.63 -6.36 4.85
C ASP A 128 -13.66 -5.17 4.86
N PHE A 129 -13.66 -4.41 3.77
CA PHE A 129 -12.95 -3.14 3.66
C PHE A 129 -13.67 -2.22 2.68
N ARG A 130 -13.42 -0.91 2.81
CA ARG A 130 -14.04 0.12 1.96
C ARG A 130 -13.53 0.01 0.52
N GLY A 131 -14.43 0.25 -0.43
CA GLY A 131 -14.07 0.25 -1.86
C GLY A 131 -13.75 -1.13 -2.46
N ASN A 132 -14.08 -2.25 -1.79
CA ASN A 132 -13.81 -3.60 -2.30
C ASN A 132 -14.44 -3.83 -3.69
N LEU A 133 -13.58 -4.08 -4.69
CA LEU A 133 -13.98 -4.22 -6.09
C LEU A 133 -14.70 -5.53 -6.41
N ASN A 134 -14.58 -6.55 -5.56
CA ASN A 134 -15.15 -7.87 -5.79
C ASN A 134 -16.39 -8.16 -4.93
N LYS A 135 -16.88 -7.17 -4.17
CA LYS A 135 -17.99 -7.35 -3.21
C LYS A 135 -19.23 -8.00 -3.83
N ASP A 136 -19.60 -7.57 -5.03
CA ASP A 136 -20.81 -8.05 -5.74
C ASP A 136 -20.50 -9.09 -6.83
N PHE A 137 -19.23 -9.51 -6.96
CA PHE A 137 -18.77 -10.37 -8.06
C PHE A 137 -19.56 -11.68 -8.13
N LEU A 138 -19.68 -12.42 -7.01
CA LEU A 138 -20.32 -13.74 -7.02
C LEU A 138 -21.80 -13.68 -7.43
N MET A 139 -22.53 -12.68 -6.91
CA MET A 139 -23.94 -12.48 -7.24
C MET A 139 -24.13 -12.15 -8.72
N ASN A 140 -23.29 -11.25 -9.26
CA ASN A 140 -23.33 -10.87 -10.67
C ASN A 140 -22.93 -12.06 -11.56
N PHE A 141 -21.95 -12.85 -11.14
CA PHE A 141 -21.52 -14.05 -11.86
C PHE A 141 -22.63 -15.11 -11.97
N ILE A 142 -23.29 -15.45 -10.85
CA ILE A 142 -24.39 -16.43 -10.82
C ILE A 142 -25.57 -15.94 -11.65
N SER A 143 -26.01 -14.70 -11.44
CA SER A 143 -27.19 -14.14 -12.12
C SER A 143 -27.02 -14.11 -13.64
N GLN A 144 -25.83 -13.74 -14.14
CA GLN A 144 -25.56 -13.70 -15.58
C GLN A 144 -25.50 -15.10 -16.20
N LEU A 145 -24.93 -16.10 -15.51
CA LEU A 145 -24.98 -17.48 -16.00
C LEU A 145 -26.43 -17.99 -16.07
N MET A 146 -27.22 -17.73 -15.02
CA MET A 146 -28.64 -18.09 -14.99
C MET A 146 -29.42 -17.43 -16.11
N GLU A 147 -29.19 -16.14 -16.39
CA GLU A 147 -29.83 -15.43 -17.49
C GLU A 147 -29.53 -16.11 -18.84
N ILE A 148 -28.26 -16.45 -19.10
CA ILE A 148 -27.84 -17.14 -20.33
C ILE A 148 -28.52 -18.51 -20.45
N CYS A 149 -28.52 -19.31 -19.38
CA CYS A 149 -29.10 -20.65 -19.38
C CYS A 149 -30.63 -20.63 -19.55
N ASN A 150 -31.33 -19.81 -18.75
CA ASN A 150 -32.79 -19.74 -18.77
C ASN A 150 -33.32 -19.20 -20.09
N LYS A 151 -32.61 -18.24 -20.70
CA LYS A 151 -32.96 -17.71 -22.02
C LYS A 151 -32.84 -18.75 -23.13
N TYR A 152 -31.90 -19.69 -23.02
CA TYR A 152 -31.70 -20.72 -24.03
C TYR A 152 -32.73 -21.85 -23.92
N GLU A 153 -32.94 -22.40 -22.71
CA GLU A 153 -33.89 -23.51 -22.51
C GLU A 153 -35.36 -23.04 -22.48
N ASN A 154 -35.60 -21.74 -22.23
CA ASN A 154 -36.94 -21.17 -22.12
C ASN A 154 -37.83 -21.93 -21.12
N SER A 155 -37.24 -22.32 -19.98
CA SER A 155 -37.87 -23.12 -18.92
C SER A 155 -37.34 -22.70 -17.55
N GLU A 156 -38.21 -22.80 -16.54
CA GLU A 156 -37.83 -22.66 -15.11
C GLU A 156 -37.48 -24.02 -14.46
N GLU A 157 -37.53 -25.11 -15.22
CA GLU A 157 -37.12 -26.44 -14.76
C GLU A 157 -35.61 -26.52 -14.51
N ILE A 158 -35.17 -27.62 -13.90
CA ILE A 158 -33.75 -27.89 -13.67
C ILE A 158 -33.03 -28.08 -15.01
N ILE A 159 -32.03 -27.24 -15.27
CA ILE A 159 -31.21 -27.27 -16.48
C ILE A 159 -29.90 -28.01 -16.16
N ASN A 160 -29.65 -29.12 -16.85
CA ASN A 160 -28.36 -29.80 -16.78
C ASN A 160 -27.33 -29.05 -17.62
N VAL A 161 -26.31 -28.52 -16.97
CA VAL A 161 -25.19 -27.82 -17.62
C VAL A 161 -23.93 -28.67 -17.47
N GLY A 162 -23.38 -29.12 -18.61
CA GLY A 162 -22.12 -29.86 -18.64
C GLY A 162 -20.96 -28.91 -18.39
N PHE A 163 -20.23 -29.07 -17.29
CA PHE A 163 -18.99 -28.33 -17.04
C PHE A 163 -17.83 -29.13 -17.64
N LEU A 164 -17.42 -28.74 -18.85
CA LEU A 164 -16.38 -29.43 -19.61
C LEU A 164 -15.00 -28.96 -19.20
N MET A 165 -14.21 -29.86 -18.64
CA MET A 165 -12.87 -29.62 -18.10
C MET A 165 -11.92 -30.80 -18.39
N ASP A 166 -10.62 -30.60 -18.20
CA ASP A 166 -9.65 -31.67 -18.16
C ASP A 166 -9.55 -32.25 -16.73
N PRO A 167 -10.01 -33.49 -16.49
CA PRO A 167 -9.96 -34.09 -15.16
C PRO A 167 -8.54 -34.36 -14.65
N CYS A 168 -7.51 -34.32 -15.51
CA CYS A 168 -6.10 -34.49 -15.11
C CYS A 168 -5.51 -33.21 -14.48
N HIS A 169 -6.18 -32.06 -14.60
CA HIS A 169 -5.75 -30.81 -14.01
C HIS A 169 -6.55 -30.53 -12.73
N TYR A 170 -5.91 -30.68 -11.55
CA TYR A 170 -6.54 -30.50 -10.24
C TYR A 170 -7.27 -29.16 -10.07
N GLU A 171 -6.70 -28.08 -10.61
CA GLU A 171 -7.31 -26.74 -10.60
C GLU A 171 -8.69 -26.73 -11.22
N GLU A 172 -8.85 -27.37 -12.39
CA GLU A 172 -10.11 -27.41 -13.13
C GLU A 172 -11.15 -28.28 -12.43
N LEU A 173 -10.73 -29.41 -11.86
CA LEU A 173 -11.60 -30.28 -11.08
C LEU A 173 -12.19 -29.56 -9.85
N HIS A 174 -11.32 -28.87 -9.09
CA HIS A 174 -11.76 -28.04 -7.96
C HIS A 174 -12.69 -26.91 -8.40
N HIS A 175 -12.40 -26.31 -9.55
CA HIS A 175 -13.24 -25.28 -10.15
C HIS A 175 -14.65 -25.79 -10.48
N GLY A 176 -14.76 -27.01 -11.02
CA GLY A 176 -16.04 -27.66 -11.27
C GLY A 176 -16.86 -27.89 -9.98
N TYR A 177 -16.21 -28.37 -8.91
CA TYR A 177 -16.88 -28.52 -7.60
C TYR A 177 -17.31 -27.17 -7.02
N TYR A 178 -16.49 -26.14 -7.16
CA TYR A 178 -16.85 -24.77 -6.77
C TYR A 178 -18.11 -24.30 -7.52
N PHE A 179 -18.19 -24.47 -8.84
CA PHE A 179 -19.38 -24.10 -9.63
C PHE A 179 -20.63 -24.86 -9.16
N LYS A 180 -20.49 -26.16 -8.90
CA LYS A 180 -21.57 -26.97 -8.34
C LYS A 180 -22.00 -26.46 -6.96
N HIS A 181 -21.07 -26.00 -6.13
CA HIS A 181 -21.38 -25.45 -4.82
C HIS A 181 -22.14 -24.12 -4.91
N ILE A 182 -21.64 -23.16 -5.69
CA ILE A 182 -22.25 -21.82 -5.76
C ILE A 182 -23.61 -21.82 -6.46
N LEU A 183 -23.87 -22.79 -7.34
CA LEU A 183 -25.13 -22.92 -8.07
C LEU A 183 -26.15 -23.86 -7.40
N LYS A 184 -25.83 -24.48 -6.26
CA LYS A 184 -26.66 -25.52 -5.61
C LYS A 184 -28.10 -25.11 -5.29
N ASN A 185 -28.33 -23.81 -5.12
CA ASN A 185 -29.64 -23.23 -4.80
C ASN A 185 -30.32 -22.57 -6.02
N THR A 186 -29.82 -22.83 -7.22
CA THR A 186 -30.37 -22.32 -8.48
C THR A 186 -31.07 -23.45 -9.24
N ASN A 187 -31.72 -23.14 -10.37
CA ASN A 187 -32.25 -24.15 -11.28
C ASN A 187 -31.17 -24.76 -12.20
N ILE A 188 -29.88 -24.44 -12.02
CA ILE A 188 -28.77 -25.02 -12.79
C ILE A 188 -28.20 -26.21 -12.02
N ASN A 189 -28.21 -27.38 -12.65
CA ASN A 189 -27.49 -28.56 -12.19
C ASN A 189 -26.17 -28.72 -12.96
N ILE A 190 -25.05 -28.52 -12.28
CA ILE A 190 -23.71 -28.72 -12.84
C ILE A 190 -23.36 -30.21 -12.91
N VAL A 191 -23.13 -30.70 -14.14
CA VAL A 191 -22.65 -32.05 -14.43
C VAL A 191 -21.20 -31.96 -14.88
N LEU A 192 -20.27 -32.40 -14.04
CA LEU A 192 -18.84 -32.42 -14.38
C LEU A 192 -18.58 -33.44 -15.48
N VAL A 193 -17.90 -33.03 -16.56
CA VAL A 193 -17.59 -33.91 -17.69
C VAL A 193 -16.17 -33.67 -18.19
N GLY A 194 -15.44 -34.77 -18.42
CA GLY A 194 -14.18 -34.76 -19.15
C GLY A 194 -14.36 -34.99 -20.65
N PRO A 195 -13.27 -34.92 -21.44
CA PRO A 195 -13.31 -35.11 -22.91
C PRO A 195 -13.87 -36.47 -23.33
N ASN A 196 -13.78 -37.50 -22.48
CA ASN A 196 -14.25 -38.87 -22.75
C ASN A 196 -15.64 -39.19 -22.17
N ASN A 197 -16.34 -38.20 -21.59
CA ASN A 197 -17.63 -38.43 -20.93
C ASN A 197 -18.83 -37.94 -21.74
N LEU A 198 -18.61 -37.45 -22.96
CA LEU A 198 -19.64 -36.92 -23.84
C LEU A 198 -20.02 -37.92 -24.93
N SER A 199 -21.30 -37.98 -25.27
CA SER A 199 -21.86 -38.81 -26.34
C SER A 199 -23.01 -38.07 -27.03
N VAL A 200 -23.34 -38.45 -28.27
CA VAL A 200 -24.47 -37.88 -29.01
C VAL A 200 -25.46 -38.99 -29.39
N LYS A 201 -26.74 -38.81 -29.03
CA LYS A 201 -27.84 -39.71 -29.37
C LYS A 201 -28.99 -38.91 -29.96
N GLU A 202 -29.48 -39.30 -31.13
CA GLU A 202 -30.60 -38.63 -31.82
C GLU A 202 -30.39 -37.11 -32.02
N GLY A 203 -29.13 -36.68 -32.15
CA GLY A 203 -28.75 -35.28 -32.28
C GLY A 203 -28.90 -34.44 -31.00
N GLN A 204 -28.89 -35.08 -29.84
CA GLN A 204 -28.83 -34.47 -28.51
C GLN A 204 -27.55 -34.94 -27.81
N VAL A 205 -26.95 -34.08 -26.99
CA VAL A 205 -25.69 -34.38 -26.29
C VAL A 205 -25.98 -34.91 -24.89
N TYR A 206 -25.24 -35.94 -24.46
CA TYR A 206 -25.40 -36.60 -23.16
C TYR A 206 -24.06 -36.75 -22.44
N ALA A 207 -24.05 -36.48 -21.14
CA ALA A 207 -23.01 -36.87 -20.21
C ALA A 207 -23.20 -38.32 -19.78
N TYR A 208 -22.10 -39.09 -19.76
CA TYR A 208 -22.06 -40.49 -19.33
C TYR A 208 -23.10 -41.37 -20.02
N SER A 209 -23.50 -41.00 -21.25
CA SER A 209 -24.56 -41.65 -22.04
C SER A 209 -25.97 -41.61 -21.43
N GLU A 210 -26.19 -40.92 -20.31
CA GLU A 210 -27.45 -40.97 -19.55
C GLU A 210 -28.07 -39.59 -19.33
N VAL A 211 -27.27 -38.57 -19.00
CA VAL A 211 -27.77 -37.25 -18.60
C VAL A 211 -27.76 -36.32 -19.81
N LYS A 212 -28.93 -35.91 -20.30
CA LYS A 212 -29.03 -34.94 -21.41
C LYS A 212 -28.43 -33.59 -21.01
N LEU A 213 -27.56 -33.05 -21.85
CA LEU A 213 -26.91 -31.76 -21.70
C LEU A 213 -27.38 -30.79 -22.80
N PRO A 214 -28.39 -29.95 -22.54
CA PRO A 214 -28.74 -28.85 -23.45
C PRO A 214 -27.67 -27.75 -23.54
N ILE A 215 -26.86 -27.61 -22.49
CA ILE A 215 -25.84 -26.57 -22.36
C ILE A 215 -24.53 -27.21 -21.92
N ILE A 216 -23.42 -26.79 -22.53
CA ILE A 216 -22.07 -27.07 -22.03
C ILE A 216 -21.40 -25.73 -21.70
N LEU A 217 -20.97 -25.59 -20.46
CA LEU A 217 -20.04 -24.56 -20.04
C LEU A 217 -18.62 -25.07 -20.23
N ARG A 218 -17.89 -24.45 -21.17
CA ARG A 218 -16.58 -24.95 -21.57
C ARG A 218 -15.43 -24.23 -20.85
N LEU A 219 -14.66 -25.00 -20.10
CA LEU A 219 -13.33 -24.65 -19.58
C LEU A 219 -12.22 -25.50 -20.24
N PHE A 220 -12.51 -26.12 -21.38
CA PHE A 220 -11.56 -26.96 -22.11
C PHE A 220 -11.05 -26.25 -23.37
N PRO A 221 -9.74 -26.16 -23.62
CA PRO A 221 -9.19 -25.31 -24.66
C PRO A 221 -9.54 -25.71 -26.10
N THR A 222 -9.78 -24.72 -26.96
CA THR A 222 -10.27 -24.94 -28.33
C THR A 222 -9.33 -25.80 -29.18
N GLU A 223 -8.03 -25.56 -29.07
CA GLU A 223 -6.99 -26.23 -29.88
C GLU A 223 -6.96 -27.75 -29.64
N PHE A 224 -7.37 -28.18 -28.45
CA PHE A 224 -7.38 -29.58 -28.02
C PHE A 224 -8.74 -30.27 -28.23
N PHE A 225 -9.70 -29.64 -28.91
CA PHE A 225 -11.03 -30.24 -29.15
C PHE A 225 -11.00 -31.61 -29.82
N HIS A 226 -9.94 -31.91 -30.58
CA HIS A 226 -9.74 -33.21 -31.21
C HIS A 226 -9.63 -34.37 -30.20
N GLU A 227 -9.33 -34.08 -28.93
CA GLU A 227 -9.30 -35.06 -27.83
C GLU A 227 -10.69 -35.39 -27.28
N ILE A 228 -11.71 -34.57 -27.60
CA ILE A 228 -13.08 -34.77 -27.10
C ILE A 228 -13.77 -35.86 -27.92
N THR A 229 -14.29 -36.86 -27.23
CA THR A 229 -15.07 -37.96 -27.81
C THR A 229 -16.36 -37.41 -28.46
N ASN A 230 -16.69 -37.88 -29.66
CA ASN A 230 -17.82 -37.42 -30.47
C ASN A 230 -17.81 -35.91 -30.84
N ILE A 231 -16.67 -35.20 -30.75
CA ILE A 231 -16.61 -33.75 -30.99
C ILE A 231 -17.23 -33.30 -32.32
N ASN A 232 -17.05 -34.09 -33.38
CA ASN A 232 -17.61 -33.77 -34.68
C ASN A 232 -19.14 -33.71 -34.68
N GLU A 233 -19.78 -34.60 -33.93
CA GLU A 233 -21.24 -34.67 -33.77
C GLU A 233 -21.73 -33.60 -32.79
N ILE A 234 -20.96 -33.31 -31.74
CA ILE A 234 -21.23 -32.24 -30.78
C ILE A 234 -21.25 -30.88 -31.49
N LEU A 235 -20.23 -30.56 -32.29
CA LEU A 235 -20.18 -29.34 -33.10
C LEU A 235 -21.35 -29.26 -34.10
N ASN A 236 -21.80 -30.39 -34.66
CA ASN A 236 -23.00 -30.42 -35.50
C ASN A 236 -24.28 -30.12 -34.70
N CYS A 237 -24.34 -30.49 -33.41
CA CYS A 237 -25.46 -30.14 -32.54
C CYS A 237 -25.46 -28.64 -32.22
N VAL A 238 -24.29 -28.05 -31.96
CA VAL A 238 -24.11 -26.60 -31.82
C VAL A 238 -24.58 -25.88 -33.08
N ASP A 239 -24.14 -26.33 -34.25
CA ASP A 239 -24.48 -25.69 -35.53
C ASP A 239 -25.99 -25.72 -35.84
N LYS A 240 -26.67 -26.78 -35.40
CA LYS A 240 -28.13 -26.94 -35.53
C LYS A 240 -28.93 -26.25 -34.41
N GLY A 241 -28.27 -25.54 -33.49
CA GLY A 241 -28.90 -24.87 -32.36
C GLY A 241 -29.49 -25.82 -31.31
N LYS A 242 -29.05 -27.09 -31.27
CA LYS A 242 -29.51 -28.11 -30.32
C LYS A 242 -28.65 -28.21 -29.05
N LEU A 243 -27.52 -27.50 -29.01
CA LEU A 243 -26.63 -27.41 -27.87
C LEU A 243 -26.12 -25.96 -27.78
N LEU A 244 -26.25 -25.33 -26.62
CA LEU A 244 -25.53 -24.10 -26.32
C LEU A 244 -24.14 -24.44 -25.77
N LEU A 245 -23.11 -24.09 -26.52
CA LEU A 245 -21.73 -24.18 -26.06
C LEU A 245 -21.28 -22.80 -25.56
N ILE A 246 -21.45 -22.54 -24.26
CA ILE A 246 -20.97 -21.30 -23.63
C ILE A 246 -19.45 -21.31 -23.69
N ASN A 247 -18.88 -20.12 -23.94
CA ASN A 247 -17.48 -19.94 -24.27
C ASN A 247 -17.19 -20.51 -25.67
N ASP A 248 -17.75 -19.89 -26.71
CA ASP A 248 -17.75 -20.39 -28.08
C ASP A 248 -16.33 -20.72 -28.59
N PRO A 249 -16.08 -21.85 -29.28
CA PRO A 249 -14.73 -22.20 -29.76
C PRO A 249 -14.15 -21.18 -30.74
N ARG A 250 -14.97 -20.36 -31.41
CA ARG A 250 -14.48 -19.32 -32.32
C ARG A 250 -13.72 -18.20 -31.59
N ILE A 251 -13.93 -18.04 -30.28
CA ILE A 251 -13.27 -16.98 -29.49
C ILE A 251 -11.75 -17.13 -29.44
N VAL A 252 -11.20 -18.31 -29.75
CA VAL A 252 -9.75 -18.54 -29.85
C VAL A 252 -9.08 -17.52 -30.78
N ALA A 253 -9.81 -17.02 -31.79
CA ALA A 253 -9.32 -15.98 -32.70
C ALA A 253 -9.00 -14.65 -32.02
N ILE A 254 -9.76 -14.27 -30.99
CA ILE A 254 -9.58 -13.01 -30.25
C ILE A 254 -8.79 -13.20 -28.95
N GLN A 255 -8.57 -14.44 -28.51
CA GLN A 255 -7.60 -14.77 -27.45
C GLN A 255 -6.16 -14.77 -27.96
N ALA A 256 -5.93 -15.23 -29.20
CA ALA A 256 -4.58 -15.39 -29.71
C ALA A 256 -3.79 -14.07 -29.64
N LYS A 257 -2.53 -14.12 -29.22
CA LYS A 257 -1.69 -12.92 -29.08
C LYS A 257 -1.47 -12.19 -30.41
N GLY A 258 -1.55 -12.91 -31.54
CA GLY A 258 -1.57 -12.33 -32.88
C GLY A 258 -2.78 -11.44 -33.18
N PHE A 259 -3.88 -11.57 -32.43
CA PHE A 259 -5.01 -10.65 -32.55
C PHE A 259 -4.62 -9.21 -32.23
N LEU A 260 -3.70 -8.99 -31.28
CA LEU A 260 -3.16 -7.67 -30.98
C LEU A 260 -2.42 -7.07 -32.19
N ALA A 261 -1.66 -7.90 -32.92
CA ALA A 261 -1.01 -7.50 -34.17
C ALA A 261 -2.03 -7.16 -35.27
N TYR A 262 -3.15 -7.88 -35.33
CA TYR A 262 -4.23 -7.59 -36.26
C TYR A 262 -4.89 -6.23 -35.96
N LEU A 263 -5.16 -5.92 -34.69
CA LEU A 263 -5.68 -4.62 -34.28
C LEU A 263 -4.74 -3.48 -34.70
N TRP A 264 -3.43 -3.63 -34.42
CA TRP A 264 -2.43 -2.64 -34.81
C TRP A 264 -2.28 -2.49 -36.33
N GLU A 265 -2.43 -3.57 -37.10
CA GLU A 265 -2.46 -3.47 -38.56
C GLU A 265 -3.64 -2.61 -39.04
N LEU A 266 -4.83 -2.79 -38.47
CA LEU A 266 -6.01 -1.98 -38.82
C LEU A 266 -5.81 -0.51 -38.45
N VAL A 267 -5.18 -0.23 -37.30
CA VAL A 267 -4.83 1.14 -36.88
C VAL A 267 -3.81 1.75 -37.84
N LYS A 268 -2.70 1.06 -38.13
CA LYS A 268 -1.63 1.57 -39.01
C LYS A 268 -2.07 1.82 -40.45
N LYS A 269 -2.99 1.00 -40.95
CA LYS A 269 -3.57 1.18 -42.30
C LYS A 269 -4.70 2.21 -42.34
N ASP A 270 -5.00 2.87 -41.22
CA ASP A 270 -6.15 3.77 -41.05
C ASP A 270 -7.47 3.13 -41.56
N SER A 271 -7.66 1.83 -41.26
CA SER A 271 -8.74 1.03 -41.83
C SER A 271 -10.11 1.59 -41.48
N GLN A 272 -11.05 1.58 -42.44
CA GLN A 272 -12.45 1.95 -42.21
C GLN A 272 -13.24 0.90 -41.42
N LEU A 273 -12.62 -0.26 -41.12
CA LEU A 273 -13.20 -1.29 -40.27
C LEU A 273 -13.20 -0.93 -38.78
N LEU A 274 -12.44 0.11 -38.40
CA LEU A 274 -12.40 0.66 -37.05
C LEU A 274 -12.81 2.13 -37.10
N SER A 275 -13.62 2.57 -36.15
CA SER A 275 -13.90 4.00 -35.96
C SER A 275 -12.66 4.75 -35.48
N SER A 276 -12.66 6.08 -35.57
CA SER A 276 -11.58 6.90 -35.03
C SER A 276 -11.37 6.69 -33.53
N ARG A 277 -12.47 6.50 -32.77
CA ARG A 277 -12.42 6.19 -31.34
C ARG A 277 -11.81 4.82 -31.07
N ASP A 278 -12.15 3.81 -31.87
CA ASP A 278 -11.57 2.46 -31.71
C ASP A 278 -10.04 2.50 -31.90
N LYS A 279 -9.57 3.22 -32.92
CA LYS A 279 -8.13 3.38 -33.19
C LYS A 279 -7.40 4.09 -32.06
N GLU A 280 -8.02 5.14 -31.51
CA GLU A 280 -7.48 5.87 -30.37
C GLU A 280 -7.35 4.97 -29.14
N ILE A 281 -8.41 4.22 -28.79
CA ILE A 281 -8.41 3.34 -27.62
C ILE A 281 -7.36 2.24 -27.78
N ILE A 282 -7.32 1.56 -28.92
CA ILE A 282 -6.30 0.53 -29.20
C ILE A 282 -4.88 1.10 -29.03
N SER A 283 -4.62 2.30 -29.55
CA SER A 283 -3.30 2.93 -29.46
C SER A 283 -2.91 3.33 -28.03
N LYS A 284 -3.89 3.59 -27.16
CA LYS A 284 -3.65 3.97 -25.76
C LYS A 284 -3.41 2.78 -24.84
N CYS A 285 -4.06 1.63 -25.09
CA CYS A 285 -4.09 0.53 -24.13
C CYS A 285 -3.58 -0.82 -24.63
N ILE A 286 -3.15 -0.94 -25.89
CA ILE A 286 -2.50 -2.15 -26.39
C ILE A 286 -1.07 -1.79 -26.77
N PRO A 287 -0.03 -2.41 -26.15
CA PRO A 287 1.35 -2.15 -26.54
C PRO A 287 1.54 -2.48 -28.02
N TYR A 288 2.39 -1.71 -28.72
CA TYR A 288 2.58 -1.92 -30.15
C TYR A 288 2.96 -3.37 -30.43
N THR A 289 2.19 -4.04 -31.29
CA THR A 289 2.35 -5.46 -31.57
C THR A 289 2.29 -5.72 -33.07
N GLU A 290 3.19 -6.57 -33.57
CA GLU A 290 3.20 -7.02 -34.96
C GLU A 290 3.63 -8.48 -35.07
N LEU A 291 3.32 -9.14 -36.19
CA LEU A 291 3.84 -10.49 -36.45
C LEU A 291 5.36 -10.44 -36.58
N PHE A 292 6.05 -11.35 -35.90
CA PHE A 292 7.50 -11.43 -35.91
C PHE A 292 8.01 -12.15 -37.17
N LYS A 293 8.93 -11.53 -37.89
CA LYS A 293 9.43 -11.93 -39.20
C LYS A 293 10.94 -11.72 -39.32
N TRP A 294 11.56 -12.44 -40.27
CA TRP A 294 13.00 -12.40 -40.54
C TRP A 294 13.58 -11.01 -40.77
N ASN A 295 12.83 -10.09 -41.38
CA ASN A 295 13.30 -8.72 -41.67
C ASN A 295 13.39 -7.81 -40.43
N GLN A 296 12.90 -8.25 -39.27
CA GLN A 296 12.95 -7.50 -38.00
C GLN A 296 14.09 -7.97 -37.07
N VAL A 297 14.83 -9.02 -37.43
CA VAL A 297 15.83 -9.67 -36.55
C VAL A 297 16.89 -8.70 -36.05
N GLU A 298 17.46 -7.91 -36.95
CA GLU A 298 18.54 -6.97 -36.62
C GLU A 298 18.06 -5.90 -35.63
N GLU A 299 16.87 -5.34 -35.86
CA GLU A 299 16.23 -4.37 -34.96
C GLU A 299 15.99 -4.96 -33.57
N VAL A 300 15.43 -6.18 -33.51
CA VAL A 300 15.06 -6.87 -32.27
C VAL A 300 16.26 -7.31 -31.44
N ILE A 301 17.34 -7.74 -32.09
CA ILE A 301 18.59 -8.09 -31.40
C ILE A 301 19.26 -6.81 -30.88
N THR A 302 19.35 -5.77 -31.70
CA THR A 302 20.03 -4.52 -31.34
C THR A 302 19.32 -3.77 -30.20
N ASN A 303 17.98 -3.81 -30.18
CA ASN A 303 17.18 -3.12 -29.17
C ASN A 303 16.47 -4.12 -28.23
N LYS A 304 17.19 -5.14 -27.74
CA LYS A 304 16.59 -6.25 -26.98
C LYS A 304 15.69 -5.79 -25.83
N ASP A 305 16.08 -4.75 -25.11
CA ASP A 305 15.38 -4.30 -23.90
C ASP A 305 14.00 -3.68 -24.20
N LYS A 306 13.71 -3.38 -25.47
CA LYS A 306 12.43 -2.79 -25.90
C LYS A 306 11.38 -3.82 -26.28
N TYR A 307 11.72 -5.11 -26.40
CA TYR A 307 10.82 -6.08 -27.03
C TYR A 307 10.55 -7.32 -26.19
N VAL A 308 9.33 -7.83 -26.40
CA VAL A 308 8.89 -9.15 -25.97
C VAL A 308 8.47 -9.94 -27.22
N ILE A 309 8.93 -11.18 -27.31
CA ILE A 309 8.51 -12.13 -28.34
C ILE A 309 7.60 -13.16 -27.69
N LYS A 310 6.42 -13.39 -28.27
CA LYS A 310 5.43 -14.34 -27.73
C LYS A 310 4.86 -15.22 -28.83
N ALA A 311 4.66 -16.51 -28.59
CA ALA A 311 3.87 -17.35 -29.49
C ALA A 311 2.43 -16.84 -29.59
N SER A 312 1.81 -16.91 -30.77
CA SER A 312 0.43 -16.45 -30.97
C SER A 312 -0.56 -17.27 -30.15
N LEU A 313 -0.38 -18.60 -30.17
CA LEU A 313 -1.03 -19.54 -29.27
C LEU A 313 0.00 -20.15 -28.33
N GLY A 314 -0.13 -19.88 -27.04
CA GLY A 314 0.77 -20.35 -25.99
C GLY A 314 0.11 -20.18 -24.62
N ARG A 315 0.58 -20.93 -23.61
CA ARG A 315 -0.04 -20.96 -22.26
C ARG A 315 1.00 -20.88 -21.14
N TYR A 316 0.57 -20.44 -19.97
CA TYR A 316 1.36 -20.45 -18.73
C TYR A 316 2.75 -19.79 -18.88
N SER A 317 2.80 -18.64 -19.57
CA SER A 317 4.04 -17.92 -19.88
C SER A 317 5.08 -18.74 -20.68
N GLN A 318 4.72 -19.92 -21.17
CA GLN A 318 5.56 -20.70 -22.07
C GLN A 318 5.66 -19.97 -23.41
N GLU A 319 6.86 -19.97 -24.00
CA GLU A 319 7.15 -19.26 -25.26
C GLU A 319 6.92 -17.73 -25.19
N VAL A 320 7.13 -17.14 -24.00
CA VAL A 320 7.24 -15.69 -23.78
C VAL A 320 8.69 -15.33 -23.46
N TYR A 321 9.30 -14.50 -24.30
CA TYR A 321 10.71 -14.12 -24.19
C TYR A 321 10.83 -12.59 -24.10
N ILE A 322 11.27 -12.08 -22.95
CA ILE A 322 11.47 -10.65 -22.72
C ILE A 322 12.95 -10.30 -22.93
N GLY A 323 13.31 -9.47 -23.91
CA GLY A 323 14.74 -9.24 -24.20
C GLY A 323 15.50 -8.60 -23.04
N LYS A 324 14.83 -7.79 -22.21
CA LYS A 324 15.40 -7.16 -21.01
C LYS A 324 16.00 -8.15 -20.00
N ILE A 325 15.46 -9.36 -19.89
CA ILE A 325 15.94 -10.36 -18.91
C ILE A 325 17.04 -11.28 -19.44
N TYR A 326 17.33 -11.26 -20.74
CA TYR A 326 18.37 -12.08 -21.37
C TYR A 326 19.68 -11.30 -21.56
N SER A 327 20.82 -12.00 -21.47
CA SER A 327 22.07 -11.50 -22.03
C SER A 327 21.98 -11.43 -23.55
N GLU A 328 22.84 -10.62 -24.18
CA GLU A 328 22.83 -10.44 -25.65
C GLU A 328 22.91 -11.76 -26.42
N ASP A 329 23.86 -12.63 -26.05
CA ASP A 329 24.03 -13.94 -26.71
C ASP A 329 22.80 -14.84 -26.55
N LYS A 330 22.27 -14.95 -25.32
CA LYS A 330 21.08 -15.77 -25.07
C LYS A 330 19.84 -15.21 -25.77
N TRP A 331 19.72 -13.89 -25.86
CA TRP A 331 18.62 -13.25 -26.58
C TRP A 331 18.69 -13.59 -28.06
N LYS A 332 19.87 -13.47 -28.67
CA LYS A 332 20.09 -13.84 -30.07
C LYS A 332 19.73 -15.30 -30.34
N ASP A 333 20.16 -16.22 -29.47
CA ASP A 333 19.81 -17.65 -29.60
C ASP A 333 18.29 -17.87 -29.53
N LYS A 334 17.59 -17.18 -28.61
CA LYS A 334 16.11 -17.27 -28.50
C LYS A 334 15.41 -16.69 -29.72
N VAL A 335 15.87 -15.56 -30.23
CA VAL A 335 15.34 -14.93 -31.45
C VAL A 335 15.46 -15.87 -32.65
N MET A 336 16.62 -16.50 -32.83
CA MET A 336 16.84 -17.47 -33.91
C MET A 336 15.99 -18.73 -33.74
N TYR A 337 15.92 -19.29 -32.53
CA TYR A 337 15.06 -20.44 -32.21
C TYR A 337 13.58 -20.20 -32.56
N VAL A 338 13.06 -19.01 -32.23
CA VAL A 338 11.68 -18.62 -32.53
C VAL A 338 11.42 -18.58 -34.04
N LEU A 339 12.37 -18.09 -34.84
CA LEU A 339 12.20 -17.97 -36.30
C LEU A 339 12.39 -19.28 -37.05
N GLU A 340 13.17 -20.20 -36.49
CA GLU A 340 13.30 -21.57 -36.99
C GLU A 340 12.06 -22.41 -36.67
N ASN A 341 11.28 -22.02 -35.66
CA ASN A 341 10.00 -22.63 -35.33
C ASN A 341 8.93 -22.27 -36.38
N LYS A 342 8.08 -23.24 -36.75
CA LYS A 342 6.98 -23.05 -37.71
C LYS A 342 5.78 -22.30 -37.11
N LYS A 343 5.76 -22.07 -35.80
CA LYS A 343 4.69 -21.34 -35.10
C LYS A 343 4.72 -19.84 -35.38
N ILE A 344 3.55 -19.23 -35.41
CA ILE A 344 3.39 -17.78 -35.50
C ILE A 344 3.78 -17.16 -34.15
N HIS A 345 4.67 -16.17 -34.20
CA HIS A 345 5.05 -15.37 -33.05
C HIS A 345 4.77 -13.89 -33.31
N VAL A 346 4.59 -13.12 -32.24
CA VAL A 346 4.46 -11.67 -32.27
C VAL A 346 5.69 -11.01 -31.65
N LYS A 347 6.11 -9.88 -32.22
CA LYS A 347 6.97 -8.88 -31.59
C LYS A 347 6.06 -7.84 -30.96
N GLN A 348 6.25 -7.58 -29.67
CA GLN A 348 5.49 -6.59 -28.90
C GLN A 348 6.45 -5.66 -28.17
N ASP A 349 6.11 -4.38 -28.09
CA ASP A 349 6.82 -3.41 -27.26
C ASP A 349 6.72 -3.81 -25.77
N LEU A 350 7.84 -3.79 -25.07
CA LEU A 350 7.89 -4.09 -23.65
C LEU A 350 7.18 -2.98 -22.87
N ILE A 351 6.20 -3.37 -22.06
CA ILE A 351 5.62 -2.48 -21.05
C ILE A 351 6.65 -2.30 -19.94
N GLU A 352 7.06 -1.08 -19.65
CA GLU A 352 7.87 -0.76 -18.47
C GLU A 352 6.98 -0.77 -17.24
N ILE A 353 6.66 -1.99 -16.76
CA ILE A 353 5.73 -2.21 -15.65
C ILE A 353 6.25 -1.49 -14.41
N LYS A 354 5.36 -0.70 -13.78
CA LYS A 354 5.63 -0.06 -12.50
C LYS A 354 5.68 -1.10 -11.38
N GLU A 355 6.72 -1.01 -10.55
CA GLU A 355 6.72 -1.71 -9.26
C GLU A 355 5.80 -0.98 -8.30
N GLU A 356 4.85 -1.71 -7.74
CA GLU A 356 3.95 -1.20 -6.73
C GLU A 356 4.33 -1.75 -5.37
N TYR A 357 4.05 -0.95 -4.35
CA TYR A 357 4.23 -1.38 -2.99
C TYR A 357 3.02 -2.20 -2.52
N THR A 358 3.29 -3.40 -2.00
CA THR A 358 2.29 -4.34 -1.51
C THR A 358 2.81 -5.11 -0.29
N TYR A 359 1.97 -5.97 0.28
CA TYR A 359 2.33 -6.85 1.39
C TYR A 359 2.22 -8.31 0.99
N VAL A 360 3.32 -9.03 1.15
CA VAL A 360 3.36 -10.49 1.02
C VAL A 360 3.25 -11.12 2.41
N PRO A 361 2.44 -12.16 2.63
CA PRO A 361 2.51 -12.89 3.88
C PRO A 361 3.92 -13.46 4.05
N GLY A 362 4.42 -13.43 5.27
CA GLY A 362 5.77 -13.85 5.60
C GLY A 362 5.80 -14.83 6.78
N PRO A 363 6.99 -15.35 7.11
CA PRO A 363 7.19 -16.20 8.28
C PRO A 363 6.66 -15.54 9.56
N TYR A 364 6.24 -16.37 10.52
CA TYR A 364 5.73 -15.92 11.82
C TYR A 364 4.47 -15.05 11.74
N ASN A 365 3.67 -15.19 10.68
CA ASN A 365 2.42 -14.46 10.50
C ASN A 365 2.62 -12.92 10.47
N MET A 366 3.70 -12.49 9.83
CA MET A 366 4.00 -11.08 9.57
C MET A 366 3.63 -10.73 8.12
N ASN A 367 3.11 -9.54 7.89
CA ASN A 367 2.91 -9.03 6.53
C ASN A 367 4.15 -8.25 6.09
N ILE A 368 4.93 -8.82 5.17
CA ILE A 368 6.20 -8.23 4.76
C ILE A 368 5.93 -7.17 3.68
N PRO A 369 6.35 -5.92 3.91
CA PRO A 369 6.31 -4.88 2.90
C PRO A 369 7.25 -5.21 1.74
N THR A 370 6.79 -5.11 0.49
CA THR A 370 7.55 -5.54 -0.69
C THR A 370 7.16 -4.73 -1.93
N LEU A 371 8.16 -4.31 -2.70
CA LEU A 371 7.96 -3.82 -4.07
C LEU A 371 7.78 -5.02 -5.00
N ALA A 372 6.74 -4.97 -5.84
CA ALA A 372 6.38 -6.05 -6.74
C ALA A 372 5.71 -5.55 -8.02
N PHE A 373 5.87 -6.32 -9.10
CA PHE A 373 5.13 -6.13 -10.34
C PHE A 373 3.75 -6.78 -10.21
N GLY A 374 2.70 -6.02 -10.49
CA GLY A 374 1.32 -6.51 -10.50
C GLY A 374 0.86 -6.88 -11.90
N ASN A 375 0.45 -8.15 -12.11
CA ASN A 375 -0.43 -8.52 -13.23
C ASN A 375 -1.88 -8.43 -12.74
N PHE A 376 -2.58 -7.38 -13.18
CA PHE A 376 -3.96 -7.14 -12.83
C PHE A 376 -4.89 -7.82 -13.84
N GLY A 377 -5.52 -8.93 -13.44
CA GLY A 377 -6.59 -9.56 -14.19
C GLY A 377 -7.87 -8.77 -14.07
N VAL A 378 -8.31 -8.12 -15.15
CA VAL A 378 -9.61 -7.44 -15.23
C VAL A 378 -10.63 -8.41 -15.83
N TYR A 379 -11.67 -8.76 -15.07
CA TYR A 379 -12.66 -9.75 -15.46
C TYR A 379 -13.90 -9.09 -15.99
N LEU A 380 -14.28 -9.50 -17.19
CA LEU A 380 -15.52 -9.08 -17.84
C LEU A 380 -16.54 -10.20 -17.77
N ILE A 381 -17.79 -9.85 -17.52
CA ILE A 381 -18.94 -10.72 -17.71
C ILE A 381 -19.81 -10.05 -18.76
N ARG A 382 -20.03 -10.74 -19.89
CA ARG A 382 -20.60 -10.17 -21.12
C ARG A 382 -19.81 -8.96 -21.62
N ASP A 383 -20.34 -7.76 -21.42
CA ASP A 383 -19.81 -6.48 -21.88
C ASP A 383 -19.31 -5.58 -20.74
N LYS A 384 -19.43 -6.03 -19.48
CA LYS A 384 -19.11 -5.22 -18.30
C LYS A 384 -18.00 -5.82 -17.47
N VAL A 385 -17.15 -4.95 -16.91
CA VAL A 385 -16.18 -5.36 -15.89
C VAL A 385 -16.93 -5.69 -14.60
N GLN A 386 -16.63 -6.84 -14.01
CA GLN A 386 -17.32 -7.37 -12.83
C GLN A 386 -16.39 -7.88 -11.73
N GLY A 387 -15.09 -7.97 -11.99
CA GLY A 387 -14.15 -8.44 -10.99
C GLY A 387 -12.70 -8.12 -11.34
N PHE A 388 -11.86 -8.13 -10.31
CA PHE A 388 -10.44 -7.82 -10.39
C PHE A 388 -9.63 -8.83 -9.57
N LEU A 389 -8.49 -9.23 -10.09
CA LEU A 389 -7.50 -10.03 -9.37
C LEU A 389 -6.11 -9.48 -9.64
N VAL A 390 -5.21 -9.58 -8.67
CA VAL A 390 -3.79 -9.31 -8.90
C VAL A 390 -2.96 -10.56 -8.64
N ARG A 391 -1.94 -10.76 -9.47
CA ARG A 391 -0.81 -11.65 -9.16
C ARG A 391 0.44 -10.81 -9.03
N TRP A 392 0.96 -10.72 -7.82
CA TRP A 392 2.20 -10.04 -7.51
C TRP A 392 3.40 -10.94 -7.80
N SER A 393 4.49 -10.33 -8.26
CA SER A 393 5.76 -11.02 -8.54
C SER A 393 6.94 -10.09 -8.29
N LYS A 394 8.04 -10.63 -7.76
CA LYS A 394 9.32 -9.89 -7.64
C LYS A 394 10.07 -9.76 -8.97
N SER A 395 9.61 -10.46 -10.01
CA SER A 395 10.19 -10.43 -11.36
C SER A 395 9.15 -10.06 -12.41
N PHE A 396 9.62 -9.49 -13.53
CA PHE A 396 8.81 -9.14 -14.70
C PHE A 396 7.94 -10.31 -15.23
N LEU A 397 8.45 -11.54 -15.17
CA LEU A 397 7.66 -12.73 -15.45
C LEU A 397 7.07 -13.26 -14.15
N THR A 398 5.76 -13.47 -14.15
CA THR A 398 5.02 -14.17 -13.10
C THR A 398 5.56 -15.61 -12.98
N ASN A 399 5.98 -15.99 -11.79
CA ASN A 399 6.33 -17.38 -11.45
C ASN A 399 5.32 -17.91 -10.44
N ASP A 400 4.48 -18.85 -10.87
CA ASP A 400 3.36 -19.36 -10.08
C ASP A 400 3.75 -19.97 -8.73
N ASN A 401 5.02 -20.35 -8.53
CA ASN A 401 5.51 -20.86 -7.23
C ASN A 401 5.79 -19.77 -6.19
N TYR A 402 5.89 -18.51 -6.59
CA TYR A 402 6.30 -17.40 -5.70
C TYR A 402 5.39 -16.17 -5.84
N THR A 403 4.23 -16.33 -6.47
CA THR A 403 3.25 -15.25 -6.59
C THR A 403 2.31 -15.25 -5.40
N TRP A 404 1.80 -14.08 -5.11
CA TRP A 404 0.76 -13.90 -4.11
C TRP A 404 -0.30 -12.95 -4.65
N MET A 405 -1.45 -12.96 -4.00
CA MET A 405 -2.59 -12.13 -4.32
C MET A 405 -3.07 -11.41 -3.07
N CYS A 406 -3.83 -10.35 -3.28
CA CYS A 406 -4.49 -9.62 -2.22
C CYS A 406 -5.87 -9.14 -2.72
N PRO A 407 -6.80 -8.80 -1.81
CA PRO A 407 -7.99 -8.07 -2.19
C PRO A 407 -7.65 -6.74 -2.88
N LEU A 408 -8.52 -6.28 -3.78
CA LEU A 408 -8.35 -5.05 -4.53
C LEU A 408 -9.48 -4.07 -4.21
N GLY A 409 -9.10 -2.82 -3.95
CA GLY A 409 -10.00 -1.73 -3.62
C GLY A 409 -9.83 -0.52 -4.52
N VAL A 410 -10.82 0.37 -4.48
CA VAL A 410 -10.70 1.74 -4.98
C VAL A 410 -11.13 2.71 -3.89
N GLU A 411 -10.19 3.53 -3.42
CA GLU A 411 -10.44 4.53 -2.38
C GLU A 411 -9.46 5.69 -2.54
N GLU A 412 -9.91 6.90 -2.24
CA GLU A 412 -9.01 8.05 -2.17
C GLU A 412 -8.20 7.96 -0.88
N PHE A 413 -6.88 8.07 -1.02
CA PHE A 413 -6.01 8.12 0.14
C PHE A 413 -5.94 9.57 0.65
N PRO A 414 -6.09 9.82 1.97
CA PRO A 414 -6.33 11.16 2.51
C PRO A 414 -5.07 12.05 2.51
N ILE A 415 -3.93 11.51 2.07
CA ILE A 415 -2.67 12.23 1.90
C ILE A 415 -2.04 11.90 0.54
N SER A 416 -1.34 12.87 -0.04
CA SER A 416 -0.69 12.73 -1.35
C SER A 416 0.59 13.55 -1.43
N ILE A 417 1.44 13.26 -2.42
CA ILE A 417 2.64 14.05 -2.71
C ILE A 417 2.39 14.95 -3.90
N GLU A 418 2.51 16.26 -3.69
CA GLU A 418 2.66 17.22 -4.77
C GLU A 418 4.14 17.35 -5.14
N LYS A 419 4.50 16.79 -6.30
CA LYS A 419 5.87 16.81 -6.82
C LYS A 419 6.17 18.20 -7.40
N TYR A 420 7.32 18.77 -7.02
CA TYR A 420 7.83 20.00 -7.63
C TYR A 420 8.84 19.67 -8.74
N GLU A 421 8.45 19.90 -9.99
CA GLU A 421 9.29 19.65 -11.15
C GLU A 421 9.57 20.96 -11.91
N SER A 422 10.85 21.33 -12.01
CA SER A 422 11.31 22.48 -12.79
C SER A 422 12.73 22.25 -13.30
N LYS A 423 13.07 22.89 -14.43
CA LYS A 423 14.43 22.87 -14.98
C LYS A 423 15.45 23.55 -14.05
N ASN A 424 15.03 24.54 -13.28
CA ASN A 424 15.87 25.27 -12.31
C ASN A 424 15.64 24.81 -10.85
N ARG A 425 15.16 23.57 -10.66
CA ARG A 425 14.79 23.03 -9.34
C ARG A 425 15.95 23.10 -8.32
N LYS A 426 17.19 22.83 -8.74
CA LYS A 426 18.36 22.89 -7.84
C LYS A 426 18.64 24.31 -7.34
N GLU A 427 18.62 25.30 -8.23
CA GLU A 427 18.81 26.72 -7.86
C GLU A 427 17.75 27.17 -6.85
N ILE A 428 16.48 26.79 -7.07
CA ILE A 428 15.39 27.11 -6.15
C ILE A 428 15.58 26.43 -4.79
N TRP A 429 16.03 25.18 -4.80
CA TRP A 429 16.33 24.45 -3.57
C TRP A 429 17.47 25.12 -2.78
N GLU A 430 18.56 25.49 -3.47
CA GLU A 430 19.69 26.21 -2.88
C GLU A 430 19.25 27.54 -2.28
N ASP A 431 18.45 28.33 -3.00
CA ASP A 431 17.93 29.58 -2.46
C ASP A 431 17.03 29.40 -1.22
N VAL A 432 16.22 28.32 -1.18
CA VAL A 432 15.38 28.00 -0.02
C VAL A 432 16.24 27.65 1.18
N VAL A 433 17.26 26.81 0.97
CA VAL A 433 18.22 26.41 1.99
C VAL A 433 19.02 27.60 2.49
N ASP A 434 19.49 28.48 1.60
CA ASP A 434 20.20 29.70 1.96
C ASP A 434 19.31 30.61 2.79
N GLU A 435 18.06 30.81 2.39
CA GLU A 435 17.12 31.65 3.14
C GLU A 435 16.83 31.08 4.54
N ILE A 436 16.67 29.75 4.66
CA ILE A 436 16.52 29.07 5.96
C ILE A 436 17.78 29.23 6.80
N THR A 437 18.96 29.06 6.19
CA THR A 437 20.26 29.22 6.86
C THR A 437 20.44 30.64 7.38
N PHE A 438 20.18 31.68 6.59
CA PHE A 438 20.37 33.06 7.03
C PHE A 438 19.33 33.53 8.05
N LYS A 439 18.11 32.99 8.02
CA LYS A 439 17.05 33.40 8.95
C LYS A 439 17.03 32.62 10.26
N TYR A 440 17.44 31.36 10.26
CA TYR A 440 17.32 30.45 11.39
C TYR A 440 18.64 29.77 11.78
N ASP A 441 19.75 30.15 11.13
CA ASP A 441 21.08 29.54 11.28
C ASP A 441 21.13 28.03 11.00
N PHE A 442 20.10 27.47 10.36
CA PHE A 442 19.98 26.04 10.11
C PHE A 442 20.73 25.63 8.86
N THR A 443 21.91 25.02 9.03
CA THR A 443 22.77 24.54 7.93
C THR A 443 22.54 23.07 7.59
N GLY A 444 21.61 22.39 8.26
CA GLY A 444 21.29 20.96 8.14
C GLY A 444 20.57 20.58 6.84
N ALA A 445 21.04 21.08 5.70
CA ALA A 445 20.38 20.93 4.40
C ALA A 445 20.52 19.52 3.78
N TYR A 446 21.44 18.70 4.29
CA TYR A 446 21.66 17.34 3.83
C TYR A 446 21.61 16.36 5.00
N THR A 447 20.97 15.21 4.77
CA THR A 447 21.08 14.05 5.65
C THR A 447 21.79 12.92 4.90
N ASN A 448 22.99 12.56 5.37
CA ASN A 448 23.92 11.68 4.67
C ASN A 448 24.18 12.15 3.22
N ASN A 449 23.49 11.58 2.23
CA ASN A 449 23.60 11.97 0.82
C ASN A 449 22.36 12.65 0.26
N TYR A 450 21.25 12.67 1.00
CA TYR A 450 19.97 13.20 0.54
C TYR A 450 19.82 14.69 0.86
N GLU A 451 19.13 15.41 -0.01
CA GLU A 451 18.60 16.72 0.30
C GLU A 451 17.55 16.56 1.41
N TYR A 452 17.89 17.02 2.62
CA TYR A 452 17.05 16.85 3.80
C TYR A 452 15.74 17.62 3.67
N ILE A 453 15.78 18.82 3.11
CA ILE A 453 14.60 19.65 2.88
C ILE A 453 14.02 19.32 1.50
N SER A 454 12.81 18.76 1.45
CA SER A 454 12.12 18.52 0.19
C SER A 454 11.44 19.78 -0.37
N LEU A 455 11.50 19.97 -1.69
CA LEU A 455 10.60 20.90 -2.40
C LEU A 455 9.27 20.25 -2.78
N ASN A 456 9.19 18.92 -2.77
CA ASN A 456 7.90 18.24 -2.88
C ASN A 456 7.12 18.50 -1.60
N SER A 457 5.79 18.48 -1.68
CA SER A 457 4.93 18.79 -0.54
C SER A 457 4.00 17.64 -0.22
N LEU A 458 3.82 17.34 1.05
CA LEU A 458 2.77 16.42 1.49
C LEU A 458 1.47 17.20 1.64
N ILE A 459 0.47 16.86 0.84
CA ILE A 459 -0.85 17.48 0.86
C ILE A 459 -1.78 16.59 1.65
N ILE A 460 -2.38 17.15 2.69
CA ILE A 460 -3.32 16.49 3.58
C ILE A 460 -4.72 17.01 3.29
N ASP A 461 -5.68 16.09 3.12
CA ASP A 461 -7.09 16.47 3.01
C ASP A 461 -7.59 17.12 4.31
N LYS A 462 -8.49 18.09 4.17
CA LYS A 462 -9.01 18.85 5.31
C LYS A 462 -9.61 17.96 6.39
N ASP A 463 -10.36 16.93 6.00
CA ASP A 463 -11.08 16.05 6.93
C ASP A 463 -10.12 15.25 7.82
N ILE A 464 -9.03 14.69 7.26
CA ILE A 464 -8.05 13.94 8.07
C ILE A 464 -7.22 14.88 8.94
N TYR A 465 -6.93 16.11 8.49
CA TYR A 465 -6.28 17.12 9.32
C TYR A 465 -7.14 17.52 10.53
N GLU A 466 -8.45 17.72 10.31
CA GLU A 466 -9.39 17.99 11.40
C GLU A 466 -9.53 16.80 12.35
N GLU A 467 -9.56 15.57 11.84
CA GLU A 467 -9.52 14.35 12.65
C GLU A 467 -8.24 14.29 13.49
N MET A 468 -7.06 14.51 12.90
CA MET A 468 -5.78 14.57 13.61
C MET A 468 -5.79 15.60 14.75
N TYR A 469 -6.37 16.77 14.52
CA TYR A 469 -6.50 17.82 15.53
C TYR A 469 -7.42 17.39 16.69
N LEU A 470 -8.57 16.80 16.39
CA LEU A 470 -9.51 16.29 17.40
C LEU A 470 -8.92 15.14 18.20
N VAL A 471 -8.25 14.21 17.52
CA VAL A 471 -7.58 13.06 18.13
C VAL A 471 -6.45 13.50 19.04
N SER A 472 -5.66 14.48 18.62
CA SER A 472 -4.58 15.05 19.44
C SER A 472 -5.12 15.69 20.73
N ASN A 473 -6.20 16.47 20.65
CA ASN A 473 -6.85 17.05 21.83
C ASN A 473 -7.38 15.98 22.80
N LYS A 474 -8.09 14.96 22.28
CA LYS A 474 -8.63 13.87 23.08
C LYS A 474 -7.51 13.04 23.73
N PHE A 475 -6.43 12.77 22.99
CA PHE A 475 -5.25 12.10 23.52
C PHE A 475 -4.61 12.90 24.65
N CYS A 476 -4.37 14.20 24.48
CA CYS A 476 -3.81 15.06 25.53
C CYS A 476 -4.70 15.14 26.77
N SER A 477 -6.02 15.19 26.59
CA SER A 477 -7.00 15.12 27.70
C SER A 477 -6.88 13.80 28.48
N LEU A 478 -6.75 12.68 27.76
CA LEU A 478 -6.51 11.36 28.35
C LEU A 478 -5.20 11.31 29.13
N LEU A 479 -4.12 11.87 28.57
CA LEU A 479 -2.84 12.00 29.28
C LEU A 479 -3.01 12.82 30.57
N LYS A 480 -3.64 14.01 30.50
CA LYS A 480 -3.93 14.87 31.66
C LYS A 480 -4.76 14.18 32.74
N LYS A 481 -5.64 13.25 32.35
CA LYS A 481 -6.41 12.44 33.31
C LYS A 481 -5.54 11.39 34.00
N LEU A 482 -4.63 10.73 33.28
CA LEU A 482 -3.88 9.57 33.77
C LEU A 482 -2.56 9.93 34.46
N TYR A 483 -1.74 10.81 33.88
CA TYR A 483 -0.40 11.08 34.39
C TYR A 483 -0.38 11.53 35.87
N PRO A 484 -1.35 12.31 36.40
CA PRO A 484 -1.29 12.73 37.81
C PRO A 484 -1.44 11.56 38.80
N TYR A 485 -2.13 10.48 38.42
CA TYR A 485 -2.21 9.28 39.24
C TYR A 485 -0.87 8.54 39.26
N ILE A 486 -0.22 8.43 38.10
CA ILE A 486 1.11 7.85 37.98
C ILE A 486 2.14 8.67 38.77
N GLN A 487 2.11 10.00 38.60
CA GLN A 487 2.99 10.94 39.29
C GLN A 487 2.91 10.83 40.81
N LYS A 488 1.71 10.58 41.38
CA LYS A 488 1.53 10.37 42.82
C LYS A 488 2.02 9.02 43.32
N ASN A 489 2.27 8.06 42.42
CA ASN A 489 2.59 6.67 42.72
C ASN A 489 3.87 6.23 41.98
N MET A 490 4.88 7.10 41.91
CA MET A 490 6.13 6.84 41.18
C MET A 490 6.89 5.60 41.66
N GLU A 491 6.80 5.24 42.94
CA GLU A 491 7.41 4.00 43.46
C GLU A 491 6.83 2.74 42.79
N LEU A 492 5.56 2.78 42.38
CA LEU A 492 4.89 1.66 41.70
C LEU A 492 5.10 1.70 40.19
N PHE A 493 4.94 2.87 39.59
CA PHE A 493 4.94 3.02 38.12
C PHE A 493 6.31 3.36 37.53
N GLY A 494 7.24 3.90 38.33
CA GLY A 494 8.58 4.23 37.89
C GLY A 494 9.30 3.05 37.23
N PRO A 495 9.34 1.86 37.86
CA PRO A 495 9.94 0.67 37.24
C PRO A 495 9.21 0.24 35.96
N ILE A 496 7.87 0.32 35.94
CA ILE A 496 7.03 -0.02 34.78
C ILE A 496 7.34 0.89 33.58
N LEU A 497 7.67 2.16 33.84
CA LEU A 497 7.95 3.17 32.83
C LEU A 497 9.43 3.25 32.44
N GLY A 498 10.31 2.47 33.06
CA GLY A 498 11.76 2.56 32.89
C GLY A 498 12.36 3.84 33.44
N ILE A 499 11.70 4.49 34.40
CA ILE A 499 12.19 5.72 35.03
C ILE A 499 13.10 5.33 36.20
N PRO A 500 14.35 5.81 36.25
CA PRO A 500 15.24 5.60 37.38
C PRO A 500 14.71 6.20 38.68
N ASP A 501 14.93 5.50 39.79
CA ASP A 501 14.49 5.88 41.15
C ASP A 501 15.02 7.25 41.60
N ALA A 502 16.26 7.58 41.24
CA ALA A 502 16.87 8.88 41.49
C ALA A 502 16.08 10.06 40.92
N LEU A 503 15.25 9.83 39.88
CA LEU A 503 14.43 10.85 39.23
C LEU A 503 13.01 10.91 39.78
N TYR A 504 12.58 9.99 40.66
CA TYR A 504 11.18 9.94 41.14
C TYR A 504 10.76 11.24 41.82
N ARG A 505 11.60 11.80 42.69
CA ARG A 505 11.28 13.05 43.39
C ARG A 505 11.14 14.24 42.44
N LEU A 506 11.99 14.30 41.41
CA LEU A 506 11.98 15.32 40.37
C LEU A 506 10.71 15.23 39.51
N VAL A 507 10.37 14.02 39.07
CA VAL A 507 9.20 13.75 38.24
C VAL A 507 7.88 13.93 39.01
N SER A 508 7.89 13.64 40.33
CA SER A 508 6.71 13.72 41.19
C SER A 508 6.28 15.15 41.55
N LYS A 509 7.13 16.15 41.31
CA LYS A 509 6.85 17.56 41.63
C LYS A 509 6.70 18.38 40.36
N SER A 510 5.59 19.09 40.27
CA SER A 510 5.36 20.08 39.23
C SER A 510 4.64 21.29 39.81
N TYR A 511 5.05 22.48 39.37
CA TYR A 511 4.39 23.75 39.69
C TYR A 511 3.68 24.35 38.50
N THR A 512 3.51 23.59 37.43
CA THR A 512 2.70 23.97 36.28
C THR A 512 1.57 22.97 36.05
N SER A 513 0.43 23.49 35.61
CA SER A 513 -0.69 22.68 35.15
C SER A 513 -0.56 22.24 33.68
N ALA A 514 0.45 22.78 32.98
CA ALA A 514 0.70 22.45 31.59
C ALA A 514 1.12 20.99 31.43
N LEU A 515 0.57 20.31 30.42
CA LEU A 515 0.97 18.94 30.11
C LEU A 515 2.44 18.92 29.63
N CYS A 516 2.80 19.79 28.68
CA CYS A 516 4.17 20.07 28.26
C CYS A 516 4.29 21.52 27.75
N ALA A 517 5.48 22.11 27.74
CA ALA A 517 5.73 23.36 27.02
C ALA A 517 5.75 23.14 25.49
N LEU A 518 6.40 22.05 25.08
CA LEU A 518 6.42 21.58 23.70
C LEU A 518 6.56 20.05 23.67
N GLY A 519 5.67 19.37 22.98
CA GLY A 519 5.71 17.95 22.68
C GLY A 519 5.30 17.68 21.23
N ARG A 520 5.43 16.44 20.76
CA ARG A 520 5.00 16.03 19.42
C ARG A 520 4.39 14.63 19.42
N ILE A 521 3.16 14.51 18.93
CA ILE A 521 2.48 13.23 18.73
C ILE A 521 2.84 12.73 17.33
N ASP A 522 3.47 11.56 17.22
CA ASP A 522 3.83 11.00 15.92
C ASP A 522 2.66 10.11 15.43
N PHE A 523 2.01 10.54 14.34
CA PHE A 523 0.93 9.81 13.69
C PHE A 523 1.42 9.04 12.45
N ALA A 524 0.70 7.96 12.15
CA ALA A 524 0.76 7.29 10.87
C ALA A 524 -0.65 7.05 10.31
N ILE A 525 -0.74 6.95 8.98
CA ILE A 525 -1.96 6.57 8.28
C ILE A 525 -1.72 5.18 7.68
N ASP A 526 -2.58 4.23 8.03
CA ASP A 526 -2.45 2.86 7.55
C ASP A 526 -2.90 2.71 6.09
N ASN A 527 -2.78 1.49 5.58
CA ASN A 527 -3.13 1.14 4.21
C ASN A 527 -4.60 1.43 3.84
N ASN A 528 -5.51 1.45 4.81
CA ASN A 528 -6.94 1.72 4.63
C ASN A 528 -7.28 3.21 4.82
N GLY A 529 -6.29 4.06 5.09
CA GLY A 529 -6.52 5.49 5.35
C GLY A 529 -6.88 5.81 6.79
N GLU A 530 -6.75 4.87 7.73
CA GLU A 530 -7.06 5.10 9.14
C GLU A 530 -5.86 5.67 9.91
N LEU A 531 -6.15 6.58 10.84
CA LEU A 531 -5.16 7.32 11.62
C LEU A 531 -4.76 6.56 12.89
N HIS A 532 -3.47 6.48 13.19
CA HIS A 532 -2.92 5.81 14.37
C HIS A 532 -1.84 6.64 15.07
N ILE A 533 -1.84 6.67 16.40
CA ILE A 533 -0.81 7.29 17.24
C ILE A 533 0.30 6.27 17.50
N LEU A 534 1.54 6.60 17.12
CA LEU A 534 2.69 5.72 17.31
C LEU A 534 3.41 5.94 18.64
N GLU A 535 3.59 7.21 19.03
CA GLU A 535 4.27 7.63 20.25
C GLU A 535 4.01 9.12 20.56
N PHE A 536 4.38 9.55 21.77
CA PHE A 536 4.40 10.96 22.17
C PHE A 536 5.81 11.37 22.60
N ASN A 537 6.41 12.29 21.85
CA ASN A 537 7.73 12.85 22.11
C ASN A 537 7.55 14.15 22.92
N SER A 538 7.50 14.03 24.25
CA SER A 538 7.28 15.12 25.20
C SER A 538 8.57 15.73 25.78
N GLU A 539 9.74 15.17 25.48
CA GLU A 539 11.02 15.64 26.02
C GLU A 539 11.78 16.52 25.02
N THR A 540 12.12 15.97 23.85
CA THR A 540 12.99 16.59 22.85
C THR A 540 12.39 16.49 21.44
N PRO A 541 11.25 17.16 21.17
CA PRO A 541 10.63 17.12 19.85
C PRO A 541 11.48 17.90 18.82
N ALA A 542 12.05 17.18 17.85
CA ALA A 542 12.82 17.76 16.74
C ALA A 542 11.94 18.35 15.62
N GLY A 543 12.55 19.02 14.64
CA GLY A 543 11.89 19.51 13.42
C GLY A 543 11.27 20.90 13.51
N LEU A 544 11.62 21.69 14.52
CA LEU A 544 10.93 22.94 14.84
C LEU A 544 11.27 24.06 13.83
N VAL A 545 12.53 24.15 13.41
CA VAL A 545 12.99 25.17 12.44
C VAL A 545 12.32 24.96 11.09
N GLU A 546 12.23 23.71 10.66
CA GLU A 546 11.58 23.25 9.45
C GLU A 546 10.10 23.64 9.45
N SER A 547 9.45 23.45 10.59
CA SER A 547 8.01 23.69 10.74
C SER A 547 7.68 25.17 10.82
N VAL A 548 8.39 25.93 11.67
CA VAL A 548 8.16 27.38 11.84
C VAL A 548 8.67 28.19 10.64
N GLY A 549 9.86 27.86 10.14
CA GLY A 549 10.54 28.61 9.08
C GLY A 549 10.40 27.97 7.71
N GLY A 550 10.87 26.73 7.58
CA GLY A 550 10.99 26.04 6.29
C GLY A 550 9.66 25.94 5.53
N SER A 551 8.58 25.57 6.21
CA SER A 551 7.23 25.48 5.61
C SER A 551 6.72 26.82 5.06
N VAL A 552 7.10 27.94 5.69
CA VAL A 552 6.69 29.28 5.24
C VAL A 552 7.51 29.69 4.02
N ILE A 553 8.83 29.49 4.07
CA ILE A 553 9.76 29.85 2.99
C ILE A 553 9.44 29.06 1.72
N ILE A 554 9.24 27.74 1.83
CA ILE A 554 8.90 26.88 0.69
C ILE A 554 7.56 27.31 0.07
N LYS A 555 6.52 27.50 0.88
CA LYS A 555 5.21 27.96 0.38
C LYS A 555 5.30 29.28 -0.38
N GLN A 556 6.04 30.25 0.15
CA GLN A 556 6.22 31.55 -0.49
C GLN A 556 7.02 31.43 -1.79
N ARG A 557 8.10 30.64 -1.77
CA ARG A 557 8.98 30.45 -2.93
C ARG A 557 8.29 29.76 -4.09
N LEU A 558 7.55 28.69 -3.78
CA LEU A 558 6.85 27.87 -4.75
C LEU A 558 5.44 28.40 -5.08
N LYS A 559 4.98 29.45 -4.39
CA LYS A 559 3.64 30.06 -4.55
C LYS A 559 2.49 29.07 -4.41
N LEU A 560 2.60 28.13 -3.48
CA LEU A 560 1.59 27.11 -3.24
C LEU A 560 0.29 27.75 -2.73
N GLU A 561 -0.88 27.22 -3.12
CA GLU A 561 -2.18 27.76 -2.73
C GLU A 561 -2.70 27.18 -1.39
N TYR A 562 -2.14 26.06 -0.94
CA TYR A 562 -2.59 25.32 0.25
C TYR A 562 -2.39 26.01 1.60
N LYS A 563 -3.19 25.68 2.61
CA LYS A 563 -3.03 26.28 3.95
C LYS A 563 -1.81 25.68 4.67
N ASN A 564 -0.97 26.53 5.26
CA ASN A 564 0.15 26.09 6.10
C ASN A 564 -0.34 25.81 7.54
N PRO A 565 -0.24 24.56 8.04
CA PRO A 565 -0.66 24.20 9.39
C PRO A 565 0.19 24.85 10.50
N ASN A 566 1.41 25.32 10.18
CA ASN A 566 2.36 25.87 11.14
C ASN A 566 2.28 27.39 11.33
N LYS A 567 1.35 28.07 10.64
CA LYS A 567 1.27 29.54 10.64
C LYS A 567 1.22 30.15 12.05
N ASP A 568 0.51 29.51 12.97
CA ASP A 568 0.28 30.01 14.34
C ASP A 568 1.14 29.30 15.41
N LEU A 569 1.99 28.33 15.03
CA LEU A 569 2.78 27.51 15.95
C LEU A 569 3.60 28.36 16.93
N LYS A 570 4.35 29.35 16.41
CA LYS A 570 5.15 30.27 17.24
C LYS A 570 4.31 31.00 18.29
N ARG A 571 3.11 31.46 17.91
CA ARG A 571 2.20 32.16 18.84
C ARG A 571 1.73 31.24 19.97
N TYR A 572 1.39 29.99 19.65
CA TYR A 572 1.00 29.00 20.66
C TYR A 572 2.13 28.70 21.64
N MET A 573 3.37 28.60 21.15
CA MET A 573 4.56 28.45 22.00
C MET A 573 4.76 29.63 22.95
N ILE A 574 4.68 30.87 22.45
CA ILE A 574 4.80 32.09 23.28
C ILE A 574 3.77 32.09 24.40
N ASN A 575 2.50 31.78 24.08
CA ASN A 575 1.42 31.72 25.05
C ASN A 575 1.69 30.65 26.12
N THR A 576 2.16 29.47 25.72
CA THR A 576 2.43 28.36 26.63
C THR A 576 3.61 28.65 27.55
N PHE A 577 4.71 29.18 27.01
CA PHE A 577 5.85 29.60 27.84
C PHE A 577 5.46 30.69 28.83
N SER A 578 4.68 31.69 28.39
CA SER A 578 4.15 32.74 29.27
C SER A 578 3.32 32.15 30.41
N ASN A 579 2.42 31.20 30.11
CA ASN A 579 1.59 30.53 31.11
C ASN A 579 2.42 29.75 32.14
N ILE A 580 3.36 28.92 31.67
CA ILE A 580 4.25 28.14 32.56
C ILE A 580 5.06 29.08 33.46
N LEU A 581 5.66 30.13 32.90
CA LEU A 581 6.46 31.09 33.67
C LEU A 581 5.60 31.88 34.67
N ASN A 582 4.35 32.21 34.35
CA ASN A 582 3.42 32.86 35.27
C ASN A 582 3.01 31.94 36.44
N GLU A 583 2.92 30.63 36.22
CA GLU A 583 2.67 29.66 37.29
C GLU A 583 3.90 29.50 38.19
N LEU A 584 5.09 29.37 37.60
CA LEU A 584 6.35 29.30 38.35
C LEU A 584 6.60 30.58 39.18
N LYS A 585 6.23 31.77 38.66
CA LYS A 585 6.30 33.07 39.36
C LYS A 585 5.49 33.10 40.67
N LYS A 586 4.48 32.24 40.83
CA LYS A 586 3.72 32.11 42.09
C LYS A 586 4.54 31.46 43.21
N LYS A 587 5.69 30.87 42.89
CA LYS A 587 6.58 30.17 43.83
C LYS A 587 7.87 30.92 44.10
N LYS A 588 8.50 31.48 43.07
CA LYS A 588 9.74 32.24 43.17
C LYS A 588 9.81 33.36 42.14
N GLU A 589 10.67 34.34 42.36
CA GLU A 589 10.99 35.34 41.35
C GLU A 589 11.68 34.66 40.16
N ILE A 590 11.36 35.09 38.94
CA ILE A 590 11.96 34.55 37.71
C ILE A 590 12.43 35.72 36.88
N LYS A 591 13.73 35.78 36.68
CA LYS A 591 14.41 36.78 35.87
C LYS A 591 15.28 36.13 34.81
N ASN A 592 16.07 35.12 35.17
CA ASN A 592 17.03 34.49 34.27
C ASN A 592 16.53 33.10 33.84
N ILE A 593 16.40 32.90 32.54
CA ILE A 593 15.96 31.61 31.96
C ILE A 593 17.10 31.02 31.15
N GLY A 594 17.55 29.82 31.52
CA GLY A 594 18.49 29.05 30.72
C GLY A 594 17.76 28.33 29.59
N VAL A 595 18.33 28.30 28.39
CA VAL A 595 17.94 27.36 27.33
C VAL A 595 19.16 26.52 27.04
N VAL A 596 19.09 25.24 27.42
CA VAL A 596 20.26 24.34 27.43
C VAL A 596 20.07 23.16 26.50
N THR A 597 21.14 22.78 25.84
CA THR A 597 21.21 21.68 24.88
C THR A 597 22.59 21.02 24.90
N SER A 598 22.71 19.82 24.35
CA SER A 598 24.01 19.34 23.86
C SER A 598 24.43 20.15 22.63
N TRP A 599 25.74 20.29 22.40
CA TRP A 599 26.26 20.84 21.14
C TRP A 599 26.16 19.87 19.95
N TYR A 600 25.14 19.01 19.96
CA TYR A 600 24.75 18.23 18.80
C TYR A 600 24.11 19.15 17.77
N TYR A 601 24.46 18.98 16.49
CA TYR A 601 24.22 20.01 15.49
C TYR A 601 22.72 20.34 15.31
N GLU A 602 21.84 19.33 15.27
CA GLU A 602 20.39 19.52 15.06
C GLU A 602 19.72 20.20 16.26
N ASP A 603 20.08 19.76 17.47
CA ASP A 603 19.53 20.27 18.72
C ASP A 603 19.84 21.75 18.93
N ILE A 604 21.02 22.21 18.48
CA ILE A 604 21.43 23.62 18.57
C ILE A 604 20.40 24.52 17.87
N TYR A 605 19.97 24.16 16.66
CA TYR A 605 19.07 25.01 15.88
C TYR A 605 17.68 25.07 16.50
N THR A 606 17.15 23.91 16.91
CA THR A 606 15.85 23.84 17.60
C THR A 606 15.88 24.63 18.90
N SER A 607 16.92 24.45 19.71
CA SER A 607 17.05 25.13 21.00
C SER A 607 17.30 26.62 20.86
N LYS A 608 18.05 27.05 19.84
CA LYS A 608 18.27 28.46 19.55
C LYS A 608 16.96 29.16 19.17
N LEU A 609 16.14 28.53 18.31
CA LEU A 609 14.82 29.07 17.97
C LEU A 609 13.93 29.18 19.22
N ILE A 610 13.97 28.21 20.12
CA ILE A 610 13.25 28.28 21.41
C ILE A 610 13.76 29.44 22.27
N ALA A 611 15.08 29.65 22.33
CA ALA A 611 15.67 30.80 23.04
C ALA A 611 15.22 32.13 22.43
N GLU A 612 15.14 32.24 21.11
CA GLU A 612 14.63 33.43 20.42
C GLU A 612 13.15 33.67 20.72
N ILE A 613 12.32 32.62 20.73
CA ILE A 613 10.91 32.71 21.12
C ILE A 613 10.75 33.18 22.56
N LEU A 614 11.55 32.64 23.50
CA LEU A 614 11.53 33.06 24.90
C LEU A 614 11.99 34.52 25.09
N ARG A 615 12.92 35.01 24.25
CA ARG A 615 13.37 36.41 24.28
C ARG A 615 12.29 37.41 23.86
N GLU A 616 11.23 36.96 23.18
CA GLU A 616 10.08 37.80 22.86
C GLU A 616 9.18 38.06 24.08
N LEU A 617 9.37 37.32 25.18
CA LEU A 617 8.69 37.57 26.45
C LEU A 617 9.40 38.67 27.24
N ASP A 618 8.68 39.75 27.54
CA ASP A 618 9.20 40.86 28.33
C ASP A 618 9.54 40.45 29.77
N GLY A 619 10.66 40.99 30.29
CA GLY A 619 11.02 40.87 31.70
C GLY A 619 11.91 39.66 32.05
N TYR A 620 12.44 38.95 31.05
CA TYR A 620 13.35 37.81 31.26
C TYR A 620 14.68 37.99 30.52
N GLU A 621 15.78 37.60 31.16
CA GLU A 621 17.10 37.45 30.54
C GLU A 621 17.28 35.98 30.12
N VAL A 622 17.32 35.72 28.81
CA VAL A 622 17.45 34.36 28.26
C VAL A 622 18.91 34.05 27.92
N ILE A 623 19.45 33.04 28.59
CA ILE A 623 20.84 32.59 28.45
C ILE A 623 20.84 31.25 27.70
N PHE A 624 21.41 31.22 26.50
CA PHE A 624 21.54 30.01 25.69
C PHE A 624 22.93 29.40 25.91
N GLY A 625 23.02 28.09 26.18
CA GLY A 625 24.30 27.46 26.49
C GLY A 625 24.26 25.94 26.47
N ASN A 626 25.42 25.33 26.75
CA ASN A 626 25.54 23.89 26.86
C ASN A 626 24.99 23.41 28.20
N ILE A 627 24.31 22.27 28.21
CA ILE A 627 23.89 21.61 29.44
C ILE A 627 25.06 21.20 30.36
N TYR A 628 26.22 20.83 29.79
CA TYR A 628 27.42 20.46 30.55
C TYR A 628 28.08 21.65 31.26
N ASP A 629 27.75 22.88 30.85
CA ASP A 629 28.26 24.11 31.47
C ASP A 629 27.40 24.56 32.68
N LEU A 630 26.39 23.77 33.06
CA LEU A 630 25.60 24.01 34.27
C LEU A 630 26.40 23.72 35.54
N GLU A 631 26.39 24.70 36.45
CA GLU A 631 27.07 24.64 37.73
C GLU A 631 26.09 24.80 38.89
N VAL A 632 26.30 24.02 39.95
CA VAL A 632 25.56 24.14 41.20
C VAL A 632 26.48 24.78 42.22
N ILE A 633 26.13 25.97 42.71
CA ILE A 633 26.90 26.71 43.72
C ILE A 633 25.96 26.97 44.91
N GLY A 634 26.18 26.24 46.01
CA GLY A 634 25.21 26.17 47.10
C GLY A 634 23.91 25.51 46.62
N ASP A 635 22.78 26.17 46.87
CA ASP A 635 21.45 25.69 46.46
C ASP A 635 20.92 26.39 45.20
N LYS A 636 21.84 26.91 44.36
CA LYS A 636 21.51 27.72 43.18
C LYS A 636 22.19 27.18 41.92
N LEU A 637 21.48 27.29 40.80
CA LEU A 637 21.92 26.83 39.48
C LEU A 637 22.49 28.01 38.70
N TYR A 638 23.62 27.81 38.04
CA TYR A 638 24.30 28.83 37.23
C TYR A 638 24.63 28.31 35.83
N LEU A 639 24.61 29.23 34.86
CA LEU A 639 25.16 29.03 33.52
C LEU A 639 26.04 30.23 33.18
N TYR A 640 27.31 29.98 32.83
CA TYR A 640 28.29 31.03 32.53
C TYR A 640 28.38 32.13 33.62
N GLY A 641 28.32 31.72 34.90
CA GLY A 641 28.38 32.61 36.06
C GLY A 641 27.09 33.43 36.32
N ARG A 642 26.02 33.22 35.57
CA ARG A 642 24.71 33.81 35.79
C ARG A 642 23.80 32.83 36.53
N GLU A 643 23.20 33.26 37.63
CA GLU A 643 22.18 32.47 38.34
C GLU A 643 20.96 32.26 37.43
N LEU A 644 20.40 31.06 37.41
CA LEU A 644 19.20 30.72 36.65
C LEU A 644 18.02 30.54 37.61
N ASP A 645 16.84 30.94 37.16
CA ASP A 645 15.57 30.73 37.89
C ASP A 645 14.73 29.63 37.24
N ALA A 646 14.83 29.48 35.91
CA ALA A 646 14.18 28.41 35.15
C ALA A 646 15.09 27.94 34.02
N ILE A 647 14.90 26.72 33.54
CA ILE A 647 15.63 26.13 32.41
C ILE A 647 14.65 25.48 31.43
N TYR A 648 14.73 25.87 30.15
CA TYR A 648 14.29 25.04 29.06
C TYR A 648 15.41 24.05 28.70
N ARG A 649 15.13 22.74 28.72
CA ARG A 649 16.11 21.73 28.30
C ARG A 649 15.69 21.05 27.01
N HIS A 650 16.58 21.07 26.01
CA HIS A 650 16.52 20.19 24.87
C HIS A 650 17.52 19.05 25.10
N TYR A 651 17.27 18.29 26.16
CA TYR A 651 18.12 17.18 26.57
C TYR A 651 17.29 16.19 27.41
N PRO A 652 17.35 14.88 27.11
CA PRO A 652 16.58 13.84 27.79
C PRO A 652 16.75 13.84 29.32
N LEU A 653 15.64 13.84 30.06
CA LEU A 653 15.72 13.80 31.52
C LEU A 653 16.22 12.44 32.04
N ASP A 654 15.95 11.35 31.32
CA ASP A 654 16.46 10.01 31.66
C ASP A 654 17.99 9.91 31.63
N TRP A 655 18.66 10.70 30.78
CA TRP A 655 20.12 10.71 30.69
C TRP A 655 20.79 11.30 31.94
N PHE A 656 20.07 12.09 32.74
CA PHE A 656 20.59 12.61 34.00
C PHE A 656 21.01 11.52 34.99
N TYR A 657 20.39 10.35 34.90
CA TYR A 657 20.75 9.20 35.72
C TYR A 657 22.01 8.47 35.23
N TYR A 658 22.24 8.44 33.91
CA TYR A 658 23.33 7.67 33.33
C TYR A 658 24.65 8.46 33.24
N GLU A 659 24.58 9.80 33.19
CA GLU A 659 25.74 10.66 33.05
C GLU A 659 26.17 11.31 34.37
N GLU A 660 27.43 11.12 34.74
CA GLU A 660 27.97 11.54 36.04
C GLU A 660 27.94 13.06 36.23
N GLU A 661 28.18 13.80 35.15
CA GLU A 661 28.10 15.26 35.09
C GLU A 661 26.69 15.78 35.35
N MET A 662 25.66 15.01 34.97
CA MET A 662 24.26 15.40 35.10
C MET A 662 23.67 15.01 36.45
N LYS A 663 24.15 13.92 37.07
CA LYS A 663 23.69 13.49 38.42
C LYS A 663 23.78 14.59 39.46
N LYS A 664 24.80 15.45 39.39
CA LYS A 664 24.99 16.59 40.30
C LYS A 664 23.84 17.62 40.25
N LEU A 665 23.09 17.65 39.16
CA LEU A 665 21.97 18.56 38.94
C LEU A 665 20.66 18.03 39.51
N ILE A 666 20.53 16.71 39.76
CA ILE A 666 19.27 16.09 40.17
C ILE A 666 18.75 16.70 41.49
N GLU A 667 19.61 16.88 42.49
CA GLU A 667 19.15 17.32 43.81
C GLU A 667 18.64 18.76 43.82
N ILE A 668 19.23 19.66 43.03
CA ILE A 668 18.70 21.03 42.89
C ILE A 668 17.39 21.03 42.10
N LEU A 669 17.28 20.19 41.07
CA LEU A 669 16.08 20.08 40.24
C LEU A 669 14.91 19.37 40.94
N ASN A 670 15.18 18.61 42.02
CA ASN A 670 14.16 18.02 42.91
C ASN A 670 13.26 19.06 43.62
N SER A 671 13.55 20.36 43.50
CA SER A 671 12.62 21.42 43.89
C SER A 671 11.35 21.38 43.04
N GLY A 672 11.47 21.05 41.75
CA GLY A 672 10.41 21.06 40.73
C GLY A 672 10.12 22.43 40.10
N ASP A 673 10.80 23.49 40.52
CA ASP A 673 10.51 24.87 40.11
C ASP A 673 11.47 25.45 39.07
N TYR A 674 12.37 24.63 38.52
CA TYR A 674 13.30 25.04 37.46
C TYR A 674 12.85 24.62 36.06
N LEU A 675 12.18 23.48 35.91
CA LEU A 675 12.12 22.77 34.62
C LEU A 675 11.02 23.23 33.67
N ILE A 676 11.40 23.45 32.41
CA ILE A 676 10.56 23.62 31.23
C ILE A 676 11.14 22.69 30.14
N ASN A 677 10.43 21.74 29.53
CA ASN A 677 9.25 21.03 30.00
C ASN A 677 9.35 20.60 31.49
N PRO A 678 8.21 20.53 32.20
CA PRO A 678 8.18 20.10 33.61
C PRO A 678 8.61 18.64 33.76
N GLY A 679 9.14 18.25 34.92
CA GLY A 679 9.70 16.91 35.14
C GLY A 679 8.73 15.74 34.87
N HIS A 680 7.42 15.97 34.99
CA HIS A 680 6.40 14.96 34.70
C HIS A 680 6.31 14.56 33.21
N THR A 681 6.91 15.32 32.27
CA THR A 681 6.89 14.93 30.85
C THR A 681 7.63 13.63 30.58
N LEU A 682 8.56 13.22 31.44
CA LEU A 682 9.23 11.91 31.34
C LEU A 682 8.24 10.73 31.51
N ILE A 683 7.15 10.90 32.26
CA ILE A 683 6.10 9.88 32.42
C ILE A 683 5.45 9.57 31.08
N ILE A 684 5.03 10.62 30.36
CA ILE A 684 4.29 10.51 29.10
C ILE A 684 5.21 10.35 27.88
N GLN A 685 6.53 10.51 28.06
CA GLN A 685 7.55 10.16 27.06
C GLN A 685 7.72 8.64 26.94
N SER A 686 7.57 7.92 28.05
CA SER A 686 7.81 6.48 28.07
C SER A 686 6.78 5.75 27.21
N LYS A 687 7.25 4.93 26.27
CA LYS A 687 6.39 4.09 25.43
C LYS A 687 5.61 3.06 26.25
N ALA A 688 6.11 2.68 27.42
CA ALA A 688 5.39 1.83 28.38
C ALA A 688 4.09 2.49 28.90
N PHE A 689 3.97 3.82 28.81
CA PHE A 689 2.72 4.52 29.12
C PHE A 689 1.55 4.01 28.27
N PHE A 690 1.80 3.61 27.01
CA PHE A 690 0.77 3.04 26.14
C PHE A 690 0.31 1.66 26.62
N ALA A 691 1.21 0.85 27.19
CA ALA A 691 0.83 -0.40 27.84
C ALA A 691 -0.01 -0.15 29.09
N VAL A 692 0.32 0.88 29.89
CA VAL A 692 -0.49 1.27 31.05
C VAL A 692 -1.89 1.72 30.62
N ILE A 693 -2.02 2.50 29.53
CA ILE A 693 -3.33 2.87 28.96
C ILE A 693 -4.14 1.59 28.64
N HIS A 694 -3.57 0.64 27.89
CA HIS A 694 -4.28 -0.57 27.48
C HIS A 694 -4.64 -1.50 28.65
N GLU A 695 -3.80 -1.59 29.70
CA GLU A 695 -4.11 -2.38 30.89
C GLU A 695 -5.31 -1.82 31.68
N LEU A 696 -5.54 -0.50 31.62
CA LEU A 696 -6.65 0.16 32.29
C LEU A 696 -7.98 0.08 31.52
N VAL A 697 -7.95 -0.29 30.23
CA VAL A 697 -9.16 -0.51 29.42
C VAL A 697 -9.99 -1.66 30.01
N GLY A 698 -11.29 -1.43 30.20
CA GLY A 698 -12.24 -2.39 30.80
C GLY A 698 -12.14 -2.52 32.32
N LYS A 699 -11.30 -1.71 32.99
CA LYS A 699 -11.15 -1.71 34.46
C LYS A 699 -12.00 -0.64 35.16
N GLY A 700 -12.78 0.14 34.39
CA GLY A 700 -13.62 1.23 34.91
C GLY A 700 -12.87 2.53 35.23
N PHE A 701 -11.60 2.67 34.80
CA PHE A 701 -10.85 3.93 34.90
C PHE A 701 -11.22 4.93 33.79
N PHE A 702 -11.42 4.40 32.58
CA PHE A 702 -11.79 5.16 31.40
C PHE A 702 -13.31 5.17 31.21
N THR A 703 -13.82 6.20 30.53
CA THR A 703 -15.21 6.20 30.07
C THR A 703 -15.33 5.31 28.82
N GLU A 704 -16.55 4.87 28.46
CA GLU A 704 -16.76 4.10 27.22
C GLU A 704 -16.27 4.85 25.97
N GLU A 705 -16.35 6.18 25.97
CA GLU A 705 -15.84 7.02 24.89
C GLU A 705 -14.31 7.01 24.84
N ASP A 706 -13.65 7.10 26.00
CA ASP A 706 -12.19 7.01 26.10
C ASP A 706 -11.69 5.62 25.65
N GLU A 707 -12.39 4.53 26.03
CA GLU A 707 -12.02 3.17 25.64
C GLU A 707 -12.15 2.97 24.13
N LYS A 708 -13.25 3.42 23.51
CA LYS A 708 -13.41 3.39 22.04
C LYS A 708 -12.35 4.24 21.32
N PHE A 709 -11.96 5.36 21.91
CA PHE A 709 -10.87 6.19 21.37
C PHE A 709 -9.53 5.44 21.41
N ILE A 710 -9.20 4.81 22.54
CA ILE A 710 -7.98 4.01 22.71
C ILE A 710 -7.95 2.87 21.68
N GLU A 711 -9.02 2.08 21.60
CA GLU A 711 -9.11 0.94 20.68
C GLU A 711 -8.98 1.34 19.20
N LYS A 712 -9.47 2.54 18.84
CA LYS A 712 -9.42 3.03 17.46
C LYS A 712 -8.05 3.62 17.09
N TYR A 713 -7.47 4.47 17.93
CA TYR A 713 -6.33 5.31 17.53
C TYR A 713 -4.99 4.89 18.14
N ILE A 714 -4.99 4.07 19.19
CA ILE A 714 -3.75 3.66 19.88
C ILE A 714 -3.55 2.16 19.63
N PRO A 715 -2.58 1.76 18.79
CA PRO A 715 -2.28 0.36 18.56
C PRO A 715 -2.07 -0.38 19.88
N TYR A 716 -2.61 -1.60 19.98
CA TYR A 716 -2.50 -2.41 21.20
C TYR A 716 -1.04 -2.54 21.63
N THR A 717 -0.76 -2.22 22.90
CA THR A 717 0.58 -2.22 23.47
C THR A 717 0.57 -2.98 24.80
N CYS A 718 1.57 -3.84 25.02
CA CYS A 718 1.73 -4.60 26.26
C CYS A 718 3.22 -4.68 26.65
N LEU A 719 3.49 -4.96 27.94
CA LEU A 719 4.85 -5.18 28.45
C LEU A 719 5.29 -6.64 28.29
N GLU A 720 4.31 -7.55 28.35
CA GLU A 720 4.51 -8.98 28.13
C GLU A 720 3.57 -9.43 27.02
N ARG A 721 4.04 -10.35 26.17
CA ARG A 721 3.26 -10.88 25.05
C ARG A 721 2.06 -11.65 25.58
N ASP A 722 0.86 -11.23 25.19
CA ASP A 722 -0.40 -11.89 25.53
C ASP A 722 -1.15 -12.37 24.29
N TYR A 723 -2.40 -12.83 24.47
CA TYR A 723 -3.23 -13.34 23.39
C TYR A 723 -3.93 -12.24 22.56
N LYS A 724 -3.92 -10.99 23.02
CA LYS A 724 -4.51 -9.83 22.32
C LYS A 724 -3.50 -9.21 21.36
N LEU A 725 -2.21 -9.29 21.67
CA LEU A 725 -1.12 -8.89 20.78
C LEU A 725 -1.22 -9.69 19.47
N SER A 726 -1.20 -8.97 18.35
CA SER A 726 -1.14 -9.60 17.03
C SER A 726 0.21 -10.31 16.87
N SER A 727 0.36 -11.20 15.89
CA SER A 727 1.67 -11.73 15.51
C SER A 727 2.55 -10.73 14.75
N ASP A 728 1.93 -9.67 14.23
CA ASP A 728 2.55 -8.63 13.44
C ASP A 728 2.74 -7.38 14.32
N TYR A 729 3.83 -7.40 15.09
CA TYR A 729 4.11 -6.40 16.11
C TYR A 729 5.54 -5.87 15.99
N VAL A 730 5.76 -4.74 16.63
CA VAL A 730 7.07 -4.10 16.80
C VAL A 730 7.46 -4.13 18.27
N VAL A 731 8.75 -4.36 18.52
CA VAL A 731 9.38 -4.26 19.84
C VAL A 731 10.06 -2.91 19.91
N LYS A 732 9.75 -2.09 20.92
CA LYS A 732 10.33 -0.75 21.09
C LYS A 732 10.87 -0.59 22.52
N PRO A 733 12.12 -0.14 22.71
CA PRO A 733 12.62 0.24 24.05
C PRO A 733 11.80 1.38 24.66
N TYR A 734 11.61 1.40 25.98
CA TYR A 734 10.71 2.35 26.67
C TYR A 734 11.02 3.82 26.37
N LEU A 735 12.30 4.19 26.39
CA LEU A 735 12.76 5.58 26.32
C LEU A 735 13.67 5.87 25.11
N SER A 736 13.82 4.92 24.17
CA SER A 736 14.60 5.17 22.96
C SER A 736 13.93 6.18 22.02
N ARG A 737 14.75 6.81 21.18
CA ARG A 737 14.39 7.90 20.27
C ARG A 737 14.82 7.54 18.84
N GLU A 738 14.29 8.22 17.84
CA GLU A 738 14.70 8.10 16.42
C GLU A 738 14.67 6.66 15.83
N GLY A 739 13.77 5.81 16.32
CA GLY A 739 13.66 4.43 15.85
C GLY A 739 14.79 3.50 16.35
N GLU A 740 15.66 3.98 17.23
CA GLU A 740 16.76 3.19 17.79
C GLU A 740 16.22 2.00 18.61
N GLY A 741 16.77 0.82 18.34
CA GLY A 741 16.39 -0.43 19.00
C GLY A 741 15.05 -1.02 18.56
N VAL A 742 14.33 -0.39 17.62
CA VAL A 742 13.06 -0.93 17.12
C VAL A 742 13.32 -2.22 16.34
N CYS A 743 12.65 -3.30 16.75
CA CYS A 743 12.75 -4.61 16.13
C CYS A 743 11.37 -5.09 15.65
N LEU A 744 11.35 -5.83 14.54
CA LEU A 744 10.14 -6.46 14.02
C LEU A 744 9.98 -7.85 14.63
N SER A 745 8.74 -8.31 14.79
CA SER A 745 8.46 -9.64 15.35
C SER A 745 9.13 -10.80 14.60
N CYS A 746 9.41 -10.65 13.30
CA CYS A 746 10.11 -11.64 12.48
C CYS A 746 11.62 -11.70 12.70
N ASN A 747 12.22 -10.63 13.23
CA ASN A 747 13.66 -10.53 13.49
C ASN A 747 13.96 -11.24 14.81
N LYS A 748 13.94 -12.58 14.81
CA LYS A 748 14.30 -13.42 15.97
C LYS A 748 15.64 -12.96 16.55
N ARG A 749 15.58 -12.19 17.64
CA ARG A 749 16.67 -12.11 18.60
C ARG A 749 16.18 -12.93 19.80
N ASP A 750 16.85 -14.05 20.05
CA ASP A 750 16.79 -14.75 21.35
C ASP A 750 17.53 -13.95 22.45
N VAL A 751 17.59 -12.62 22.30
CA VAL A 751 18.17 -11.71 23.26
C VAL A 751 16.99 -11.16 24.04
N GLU A 752 16.93 -11.46 25.34
CA GLU A 752 16.06 -10.74 26.26
C GLU A 752 16.45 -9.27 26.22
N ILE A 753 15.69 -8.48 25.47
CA ILE A 753 15.82 -7.02 25.50
C ILE A 753 14.99 -6.58 26.70
N GLU A 754 15.66 -6.17 27.77
CA GLU A 754 15.02 -5.57 28.93
C GLU A 754 14.40 -4.22 28.55
N ASP A 755 13.38 -3.79 29.29
CA ASP A 755 12.74 -2.48 29.13
C ASP A 755 12.17 -2.18 27.73
N VAL A 756 11.42 -3.13 27.18
CA VAL A 756 10.72 -3.00 25.89
C VAL A 756 9.22 -3.16 26.00
N ILE A 757 8.49 -2.47 25.12
CA ILE A 757 7.08 -2.73 24.83
C ILE A 757 6.93 -3.61 23.60
N TYR A 758 5.81 -4.33 23.53
CA TYR A 758 5.31 -4.99 22.34
C TYR A 758 4.07 -4.25 21.86
N GLN A 759 4.10 -3.70 20.65
CA GLN A 759 3.00 -2.93 20.08
C GLN A 759 2.57 -3.50 18.72
N ASN A 760 1.26 -3.66 18.51
CA ASN A 760 0.71 -4.03 17.21
C ASN A 760 1.26 -3.11 16.11
N ARG A 761 1.75 -3.69 15.02
CA ARG A 761 2.33 -2.91 13.93
C ARG A 761 1.23 -2.25 13.12
N VAL A 762 1.41 -0.97 12.82
CA VAL A 762 0.60 -0.24 11.84
C VAL A 762 1.18 -0.48 10.45
N ASN A 763 0.34 -0.96 9.52
CA ASN A 763 0.72 -1.12 8.10
C ASN A 763 0.61 0.23 7.38
N ILE A 764 1.58 1.11 7.61
CA ILE A 764 1.62 2.46 7.04
C ILE A 764 1.65 2.37 5.52
N ARG A 765 0.72 3.05 4.83
CA ARG A 765 0.75 3.14 3.36
C ARG A 765 1.91 4.05 2.94
N PRO A 766 2.89 3.56 2.17
CA PRO A 766 3.94 4.44 1.67
C PRO A 766 3.42 5.28 0.50
N LEU A 767 4.10 6.39 0.27
CA LEU A 767 3.85 7.29 -0.85
C LEU A 767 5.05 7.28 -1.77
N GLU A 768 4.78 7.25 -3.07
CA GLU A 768 5.79 7.41 -4.11
C GLU A 768 6.31 8.86 -4.08
N ASN A 769 7.60 9.02 -3.86
CA ASN A 769 8.26 10.31 -3.79
C ASN A 769 9.56 10.30 -4.61
N LYS A 770 9.85 11.44 -5.25
CA LYS A 770 11.11 11.64 -5.94
C LYS A 770 12.11 12.26 -4.96
N ILE A 771 13.09 11.46 -4.55
CA ILE A 771 14.15 11.86 -3.62
C ILE A 771 15.34 12.38 -4.42
N TYR A 772 16.00 13.39 -3.89
CA TYR A 772 17.15 14.02 -4.52
C TYR A 772 18.37 13.93 -3.60
N SER A 773 19.53 13.75 -4.20
CA SER A 773 20.81 13.54 -3.52
C SER A 773 21.93 14.29 -4.23
N THR A 774 23.12 14.31 -3.63
CA THR A 774 24.33 14.86 -4.26
C THR A 774 24.79 14.08 -5.50
N ILE A 775 24.31 12.85 -5.70
CA ILE A 775 24.70 11.95 -6.81
C ILE A 775 23.62 11.77 -7.87
N GLY A 776 22.40 12.27 -7.64
CA GLY A 776 21.28 12.13 -8.57
C GLY A 776 19.92 12.15 -7.89
N GLU A 777 18.91 11.72 -8.63
CA GLU A 777 17.52 11.62 -8.19
C GLU A 777 17.03 10.17 -8.33
N ASP A 778 16.10 9.78 -7.48
CA ASP A 778 15.54 8.42 -7.47
C ASP A 778 14.06 8.45 -7.04
N ASN A 779 13.25 7.59 -7.64
CA ASN A 779 11.85 7.44 -7.26
C ASN A 779 11.75 6.31 -6.23
N ASN A 780 11.29 6.65 -5.03
CA ASN A 780 11.24 5.72 -3.91
C ASN A 780 9.87 5.78 -3.22
N TYR A 781 9.45 4.64 -2.67
CA TYR A 781 8.32 4.59 -1.75
C TYR A 781 8.82 4.92 -0.35
N GLN A 782 8.35 6.04 0.21
CA GLN A 782 8.70 6.48 1.56
C GLN A 782 7.49 6.43 2.50
N TYR A 783 7.76 6.22 3.78
CA TYR A 783 6.74 6.09 4.82
C TYR A 783 6.57 7.41 5.57
N PRO A 784 5.40 8.06 5.47
CA PRO A 784 5.14 9.29 6.19
C PRO A 784 4.93 9.02 7.68
N VAL A 785 5.65 9.76 8.53
CA VAL A 785 5.31 9.95 9.94
C VAL A 785 4.98 11.42 10.14
N ILE A 786 3.72 11.69 10.49
CA ILE A 786 3.18 13.05 10.61
C ILE A 786 3.15 13.41 12.10
N GLY A 787 4.13 14.20 12.53
CA GLY A 787 4.24 14.70 13.90
C GLY A 787 3.36 15.93 14.13
N VAL A 788 2.40 15.87 15.04
CA VAL A 788 1.60 17.02 15.48
C VAL A 788 2.23 17.63 16.72
N TYR A 789 2.67 18.88 16.65
CA TYR A 789 3.14 19.61 17.83
C TYR A 789 2.01 19.86 18.80
N VAL A 790 2.32 19.72 20.09
CA VAL A 790 1.44 20.02 21.21
C VAL A 790 2.14 21.07 22.07
N THR A 791 1.41 22.12 22.45
CA THR A 791 1.85 23.17 23.37
C THR A 791 0.80 23.28 24.48
N ASP A 792 1.21 23.09 25.74
CA ASP A 792 0.34 22.63 26.82
C ASP A 792 -0.29 21.29 26.45
N ASP A 793 -1.59 21.30 26.14
CA ASP A 793 -2.42 20.18 25.73
C ASP A 793 -3.16 20.46 24.41
N GLU A 794 -2.80 21.55 23.72
CA GLU A 794 -3.41 21.94 22.44
C GLU A 794 -2.49 21.60 21.26
N PRO A 795 -3.01 20.96 20.20
CA PRO A 795 -2.28 20.77 18.95
C PRO A 795 -2.06 22.12 18.25
N SER A 796 -0.82 22.38 17.82
CA SER A 796 -0.36 23.72 17.43
C SER A 796 0.43 23.79 16.12
N GLY A 797 0.85 22.66 15.56
CA GLY A 797 1.60 22.60 14.30
C GLY A 797 1.82 21.17 13.81
N VAL A 798 2.47 21.02 12.65
CA VAL A 798 2.77 19.74 11.99
C VAL A 798 4.21 19.72 11.48
N PHE A 799 4.91 18.61 11.71
CA PHE A 799 6.22 18.26 11.18
C PHE A 799 6.15 16.86 10.57
N THR A 800 6.47 16.71 9.29
CA THR A 800 6.38 15.41 8.62
C THR A 800 7.75 14.93 8.18
N ARG A 801 8.04 13.67 8.52
CA ARG A 801 9.23 12.96 8.06
C ARG A 801 8.83 11.90 7.04
N MET A 802 9.61 11.82 5.97
CA MET A 802 9.52 10.75 4.96
C MET A 802 10.77 9.89 5.06
N GLY A 803 10.62 8.64 5.47
CA GLY A 803 11.76 7.74 5.68
C GLY A 803 11.52 6.34 5.13
N ASP A 804 12.41 5.44 5.51
CA ASP A 804 12.25 3.99 5.31
C ASP A 804 11.15 3.42 6.22
N PHE A 805 10.91 2.11 6.08
CA PHE A 805 9.91 1.38 6.86
C PHE A 805 10.04 1.56 8.39
N VAL A 806 11.28 1.62 8.88
CA VAL A 806 11.58 2.15 10.22
C VAL A 806 12.30 3.46 10.00
N THR A 807 11.67 4.55 10.42
CA THR A 807 12.25 5.89 10.33
C THR A 807 13.58 5.92 11.07
N ASN A 808 14.62 6.37 10.38
CA ASN A 808 15.97 6.54 10.90
C ASN A 808 16.51 7.91 10.44
N LYS A 809 17.78 8.20 10.74
CA LYS A 809 18.44 9.46 10.37
C LYS A 809 18.37 9.85 8.88
N ASN A 810 18.15 8.90 7.95
CA ASN A 810 18.00 9.18 6.51
C ASN A 810 16.66 9.81 6.15
N ALA A 811 15.71 9.89 7.09
CA ALA A 811 14.42 10.50 6.82
C ALA A 811 14.59 11.98 6.44
N ILE A 812 13.88 12.39 5.39
CA ILE A 812 13.86 13.76 4.91
C ILE A 812 12.65 14.50 5.48
N TYR A 813 12.80 15.81 5.68
CA TYR A 813 11.68 16.70 5.96
C TYR A 813 10.89 16.97 4.68
N ILE A 814 9.57 16.80 4.77
CA ILE A 814 8.65 17.23 3.72
C ILE A 814 7.68 18.30 4.27
N PRO A 815 7.59 19.48 3.66
CA PRO A 815 6.63 20.49 4.08
C PRO A 815 5.21 19.95 3.87
N THR A 816 4.38 20.13 4.90
CA THR A 816 3.01 19.65 4.90
C THR A 816 2.04 20.81 4.77
N TYR A 817 1.05 20.66 3.90
CA TYR A 817 0.00 21.65 3.71
C TYR A 817 -1.38 21.00 3.64
N ILE A 818 -2.41 21.80 3.95
CA ILE A 818 -3.80 21.36 3.97
C ILE A 818 -4.48 21.81 2.68
N LYS A 819 -5.16 20.86 2.04
CA LYS A 819 -5.90 21.04 0.79
C LYS A 819 -7.02 22.09 0.91
#